data_AF-A0A4P8WIG7-F1
#
_entry.id   AF-A0A4P8WIG7-F1
#
_cell.length_a   1.000
_cell.length_b   1.000
_cell.length_c   1.000
_cell.angle_alpha   90.00
_cell.angle_beta   90.00
_cell.angle_gamma   90.00
#
_symmetry.space_group_name_H-M   'P 1'
#
loop_
_entity.id
_entity.type
_entity.pdbx_description
1 polymer ?
#
loop_
_entity_poly.entity_id
_entity_poly.type
_entity_poly.pdbx_seq_one_letter_code
_entity_poly.pdbx_strand_id
1 'polypeptide(L)'
;MDYGLDIGPEAIRAVTDAGDGSTIESVPPVAIPVDDAALSGEGHTIEEDGTTYAVGSDARAAAEEAAETPRSLFENGVLATGTTPSATAVLDALIDDILSDATDGRLCYTTPGPFADASASTDAHREAVESALADRGVDATPISKGFAVVYDQLAADNYTGLGICLESQTTSAALAYYGVPAMAVSIPKGREWIVERAASDTGHAPSQVAGVLEEFTLDPDAAAGGIESALAAAYDDLLAALIDAIRDEADESDVQQGLSVPIAIAGEGAIEGVEYLIGGRFDAATLPFSVRGVRLADGPATSAATGALAAARDDVEADVTITRSAAGSESDADGTNEPSSADEAAPASGATEFAFDDGSAADRATERTDDAIDQLFDRLANRDAEIESVREDLEALFDDLEYIEERTAAAETVDELDERLESFADDLTDLEAESETHASDDAVDDLGDDLEDLDDDLGELSESLAALTDEVGDLDAELEAVETAAADERGALDERLTDATADLETVAERTDAVEDGLDAVRTDLDEIRTTLTDLEETAATEAALEEVTDRVSELTGDLDDLEAAVDRAETRIDGVSGRLEELSTRIDSVSGRLEEQSERTDARFDAVESTVDEEIAAVDDELETVRETVDDRAAALEAVRDVIDDLEETAADDERVDGISDDLTDLEAAVSDLDDSIAGVSEMLDDLESRTAAVETVDGLAADLEDTDEDLDSLESELGSLEETLEQRLDETAADLESRIETVTDAIDDDLAGLEATVERLEDETVAGDELDEVYDSLADATDEIDAVAASVDTVATDLEAVADEVDDLDDALEAEVSEIRTALDDRVSDVRSTVSEDVDEVEETVSGRIDDVEATLDKRVTTARTTLEDDIETLQADLERETESLTETVSETGDRAADNDRRLDEHDDRFEAVTSTLEAVETDIDGVSDDLATLADRVDEAAEIADTAASDEDLVAIEDDVSGLADRLESLRTDHDDLAGAVDSLPDDSAIETLDSDVRTLDGEVQTLRGDVQAADDDIDSMDERVTTVAEQLSGLEQQIEAIENRVDDVEDGAEQAEELEAIRADLEAVRADATAEPSLPQAVVAGGGGAGVVAGSVAALAGDVVIGGSAALVGLVLLGVTVVLAR
;
A
#
# COMPACT_ATOMS: atom_id res chain seq x y z
N MET A 1 7.19 16.47 2.50
CA MET A 1 7.41 17.13 1.19
C MET A 1 6.61 16.35 0.14
N ASP A 2 6.91 16.44 -1.16
CA ASP A 2 6.37 15.48 -2.14
C ASP A 2 7.52 14.58 -2.63
N TYR A 3 7.23 13.28 -2.76
CA TYR A 3 8.21 12.23 -3.09
C TYR A 3 7.70 11.36 -4.25
N GLY A 4 8.60 10.95 -5.15
CA GLY A 4 8.31 9.98 -6.20
C GLY A 4 9.25 8.79 -6.13
N LEU A 5 8.71 7.58 -6.04
CA LEU A 5 9.50 6.35 -5.89
C LEU A 5 9.23 5.39 -7.06
N ASP A 6 10.25 5.07 -7.86
CA ASP A 6 10.16 4.05 -8.91
C ASP A 6 10.82 2.75 -8.44
N ILE A 7 10.03 1.68 -8.36
CA ILE A 7 10.46 0.38 -7.83
C ILE A 7 10.63 -0.58 -9.01
N GLY A 8 11.79 -0.53 -9.67
CA GLY A 8 12.10 -1.29 -10.88
C GLY A 8 13.14 -2.40 -10.67
N PRO A 9 13.10 -3.50 -11.44
CA PRO A 9 14.05 -4.62 -11.36
C PRO A 9 15.51 -4.28 -11.73
N GLU A 10 15.79 -3.13 -12.33
CA GLU A 10 17.15 -2.68 -12.69
C GLU A 10 17.71 -1.62 -11.73
N ALA A 11 16.85 -0.74 -11.23
CA ALA A 11 17.15 0.18 -10.14
C ALA A 11 15.86 0.58 -9.41
N ILE A 12 15.97 0.79 -8.10
CA ILE A 12 15.00 1.57 -7.32
C ILE A 12 15.45 3.03 -7.40
N ARG A 13 14.51 3.98 -7.56
CA ARG A 13 14.82 5.41 -7.75
C ARG A 13 13.90 6.28 -6.91
N ALA A 14 14.49 7.13 -6.08
CA ALA A 14 13.78 8.17 -5.37
C ALA A 14 13.96 9.51 -6.09
N VAL A 15 12.89 10.29 -6.21
CA VAL A 15 12.91 11.69 -6.64
C VAL A 15 12.32 12.56 -5.55
N THR A 16 13.10 13.51 -5.07
CA THR A 16 12.74 14.40 -3.97
C THR A 16 12.71 15.85 -4.46
N ASP A 17 11.77 16.67 -3.99
CA ASP A 17 11.74 18.11 -4.26
C ASP A 17 11.70 18.95 -2.99
N ALA A 18 12.85 19.56 -2.67
CA ALA A 18 13.00 20.52 -1.57
C ALA A 18 12.69 21.98 -1.97
N GLY A 19 12.15 22.22 -3.18
CA GLY A 19 11.69 23.52 -3.66
C GLY A 19 12.73 24.40 -4.38
N ASP A 20 14.01 24.01 -4.38
CA ASP A 20 15.09 24.61 -5.20
C ASP A 20 15.40 23.79 -6.48
N GLY A 21 14.71 22.67 -6.69
CA GLY A 21 14.85 21.75 -7.82
C GLY A 21 14.83 20.28 -7.39
N SER A 22 14.45 19.37 -8.28
CA SER A 22 14.36 17.94 -7.98
C SER A 22 15.72 17.23 -8.02
N THR A 23 15.96 16.39 -7.03
CA THR A 23 17.10 15.46 -6.94
C THR A 23 16.64 14.03 -7.23
N ILE A 24 17.49 13.23 -7.90
CA ILE A 24 17.21 11.82 -8.21
C ILE A 24 18.33 10.97 -7.63
N GLU A 25 17.96 10.01 -6.79
CA GLU A 25 18.85 9.00 -6.22
C GLU A 25 18.43 7.62 -6.72
N SER A 26 19.40 6.69 -6.81
CA SER A 26 19.18 5.42 -7.51
C SER A 26 20.13 4.33 -7.04
N VAL A 27 19.57 3.18 -6.66
CA VAL A 27 20.30 2.04 -6.09
C VAL A 27 19.82 0.75 -6.78
N PRO A 28 20.73 -0.18 -7.18
CA PRO A 28 20.34 -1.39 -7.89
C PRO A 28 19.73 -2.43 -6.93
N PRO A 29 18.57 -3.03 -7.23
CA PRO A 29 17.90 -4.01 -6.37
C PRO A 29 18.54 -5.39 -6.49
N VAL A 30 19.75 -5.50 -5.94
CA VAL A 30 20.50 -6.75 -5.95
C VAL A 30 21.09 -7.07 -4.58
N ALA A 31 21.20 -8.36 -4.28
CA ALA A 31 21.81 -8.88 -3.06
C ALA A 31 22.80 -10.02 -3.37
N ILE A 32 23.84 -10.16 -2.56
CA ILE A 32 24.79 -11.28 -2.64
C ILE A 32 25.27 -11.67 -1.23
N PRO A 33 25.30 -12.98 -0.88
CA PRO A 33 25.86 -13.41 0.39
C PRO A 33 27.36 -13.10 0.45
N VAL A 34 27.83 -12.63 1.60
CA VAL A 34 29.23 -12.24 1.83
C VAL A 34 29.74 -12.79 3.16
N ASP A 35 30.97 -13.29 3.18
CA ASP A 35 31.68 -13.53 4.45
C ASP A 35 32.06 -12.18 5.09
N ASP A 36 31.99 -12.04 6.42
CA ASP A 36 32.39 -10.83 7.18
C ASP A 36 33.78 -10.26 6.83
N ALA A 37 34.65 -11.09 6.25
CA ALA A 37 36.00 -10.72 5.86
C ALA A 37 36.12 -10.12 4.44
N ALA A 38 35.07 -10.18 3.63
CA ALA A 38 35.05 -9.70 2.24
C ALA A 38 34.64 -8.22 2.12
N LEU A 39 33.87 -7.71 3.08
CA LEU A 39 33.41 -6.32 3.10
C LEU A 39 34.55 -5.37 3.49
N SER A 40 34.83 -4.39 2.63
CA SER A 40 35.92 -3.42 2.83
C SER A 40 35.46 -2.00 3.18
N GLY A 41 34.30 -1.86 3.84
CA GLY A 41 33.74 -0.59 4.31
C GLY A 41 32.49 -0.76 5.18
N GLU A 42 31.85 0.36 5.53
CA GLU A 42 30.43 0.38 5.92
C GLU A 42 29.60 0.18 4.65
N GLY A 43 29.51 -1.06 4.18
CA GLY A 43 28.60 -1.41 3.10
C GLY A 43 27.21 -1.67 3.67
N HIS A 44 26.17 -1.39 2.89
CA HIS A 44 24.81 -1.76 3.24
C HIS A 44 24.69 -3.28 3.25
N THR A 45 24.39 -3.83 4.43
CA THR A 45 24.24 -5.27 4.65
C THR A 45 23.04 -5.56 5.52
N ILE A 46 22.35 -6.65 5.22
CA ILE A 46 21.37 -7.24 6.12
C ILE A 46 21.88 -8.59 6.64
N GLU A 47 21.49 -8.97 7.85
CA GLU A 47 21.72 -10.31 8.41
C GLU A 47 20.38 -11.05 8.48
N GLU A 48 20.25 -12.16 7.76
CA GLU A 48 19.06 -13.04 7.82
C GLU A 48 19.52 -14.51 7.85
N ASP A 49 18.87 -15.34 8.67
CA ASP A 49 19.20 -16.76 8.89
C ASP A 49 20.70 -17.03 9.19
N GLY A 50 21.38 -16.05 9.82
CA GLY A 50 22.81 -16.13 10.12
C GLY A 50 23.72 -16.00 8.90
N THR A 51 23.21 -15.50 7.78
CA THR A 51 23.98 -15.16 6.57
C THR A 51 23.92 -13.65 6.34
N THR A 52 25.09 -13.02 6.27
CA THR A 52 25.22 -11.60 5.90
C THR A 52 25.09 -11.44 4.38
N TYR A 53 24.15 -10.63 3.94
CA TYR A 53 24.00 -10.25 2.53
C TYR A 53 24.44 -8.81 2.36
N ALA A 54 25.37 -8.56 1.45
CA ALA A 54 25.54 -7.22 0.91
C ALA A 54 24.34 -6.92 0.01
N VAL A 55 23.87 -5.68 0.04
CA VAL A 55 22.72 -5.21 -0.74
C VAL A 55 23.12 -4.00 -1.61
N GLY A 56 22.32 -3.69 -2.62
CA GLY A 56 22.45 -2.43 -3.35
C GLY A 56 23.74 -2.29 -4.16
N SER A 57 24.34 -1.10 -4.08
CA SER A 57 25.61 -0.81 -4.75
C SER A 57 26.77 -1.67 -4.21
N ASP A 58 26.75 -2.00 -2.92
CA ASP A 58 27.75 -2.85 -2.26
C ASP A 58 27.66 -4.31 -2.70
N ALA A 59 26.44 -4.83 -2.90
CA ALA A 59 26.25 -6.15 -3.50
C ALA A 59 26.86 -6.24 -4.91
N ARG A 60 26.68 -5.18 -5.71
CA ARG A 60 27.23 -5.11 -7.08
C ARG A 60 28.76 -5.04 -7.06
N ALA A 61 29.35 -4.28 -6.14
CA ALA A 61 30.79 -4.20 -5.96
C ALA A 61 31.41 -5.52 -5.46
N ALA A 62 30.77 -6.16 -4.46
CA ALA A 62 31.18 -7.47 -3.95
C ALA A 62 31.12 -8.56 -5.02
N ALA A 63 30.07 -8.56 -5.86
CA ALA A 63 29.94 -9.48 -6.97
C ALA A 63 31.02 -9.28 -8.06
N GLU A 64 31.39 -8.03 -8.37
CA GLU A 64 32.50 -7.73 -9.30
C GLU A 64 33.85 -8.22 -8.75
N GLU A 65 34.11 -8.06 -7.44
CA GLU A 65 35.33 -8.58 -6.80
C GLU A 65 35.36 -10.12 -6.72
N ALA A 66 34.22 -10.75 -6.45
CA ALA A 66 34.06 -12.21 -6.44
C ALA A 66 34.06 -12.85 -7.85
N ALA A 67 33.83 -12.04 -8.89
CA ALA A 67 33.48 -12.48 -10.25
C ALA A 67 32.22 -13.38 -10.29
N GLU A 68 31.26 -13.09 -9.42
CA GLU A 68 29.94 -13.71 -9.34
C GLU A 68 28.87 -12.78 -9.93
N THR A 69 27.65 -13.28 -10.10
CA THR A 69 26.49 -12.45 -10.52
C THR A 69 25.59 -12.26 -9.30
N PRO A 70 25.29 -11.01 -8.89
CA PRO A 70 24.45 -10.78 -7.72
C PRO A 70 22.99 -11.14 -8.06
N ARG A 71 22.21 -11.50 -7.04
CA ARG A 71 20.81 -11.93 -7.20
C ARG A 71 19.90 -10.71 -7.31
N SER A 72 19.00 -10.70 -8.27
CA SER A 72 17.90 -9.71 -8.36
C SER A 72 16.89 -9.95 -7.24
N LEU A 73 16.36 -8.89 -6.62
CA LEU A 73 15.19 -8.98 -5.74
C LEU A 73 13.90 -9.33 -6.50
N PHE A 74 13.88 -9.05 -7.80
CA PHE A 74 12.69 -9.12 -8.65
C PHE A 74 12.73 -10.31 -9.61
N GLU A 75 11.59 -10.97 -9.75
CA GLU A 75 11.31 -12.02 -10.71
C GLU A 75 10.02 -11.67 -11.48
N ASN A 76 10.11 -11.50 -12.80
CA ASN A 76 9.05 -10.96 -13.66
C ASN A 76 8.55 -9.56 -13.24
N GLY A 77 9.42 -8.73 -12.66
CA GLY A 77 9.11 -7.36 -12.24
C GLY A 77 8.33 -7.22 -10.92
N VAL A 78 8.07 -8.32 -10.21
CA VAL A 78 7.53 -8.34 -8.84
C VAL A 78 8.56 -8.92 -7.86
N LEU A 79 8.43 -8.62 -6.56
CA LEU A 79 9.35 -9.11 -5.53
C LEU A 79 9.32 -10.65 -5.42
N ALA A 80 10.51 -11.26 -5.40
CA ALA A 80 10.69 -12.70 -5.46
C ALA A 80 10.60 -13.37 -4.07
N THR A 81 9.45 -13.22 -3.41
CA THR A 81 9.19 -13.66 -2.01
C THR A 81 9.32 -15.17 -1.76
N GLY A 82 9.35 -16.01 -2.81
CA GLY A 82 9.50 -17.47 -2.71
C GLY A 82 10.86 -18.04 -3.08
N THR A 83 11.78 -17.26 -3.65
CA THR A 83 13.09 -17.73 -4.16
C THR A 83 14.28 -16.99 -3.56
N THR A 84 14.06 -15.80 -2.99
CA THR A 84 15.09 -15.00 -2.32
C THR A 84 14.67 -14.74 -0.87
N PRO A 85 15.38 -15.30 0.13
CA PRO A 85 15.23 -14.88 1.52
C PRO A 85 15.39 -13.35 1.65
N SER A 86 14.62 -12.72 2.54
CA SER A 86 14.63 -11.27 2.76
C SER A 86 14.28 -10.35 1.57
N ALA A 87 13.55 -10.78 0.53
CA ALA A 87 13.17 -9.86 -0.56
C ALA A 87 12.50 -8.55 -0.05
N THR A 88 11.68 -8.62 1.01
CA THR A 88 11.09 -7.43 1.66
C THR A 88 12.08 -6.66 2.53
N ALA A 89 12.92 -7.31 3.34
CA ALA A 89 13.87 -6.60 4.21
C ALA A 89 15.08 -6.01 3.46
N VAL A 90 15.49 -6.62 2.33
CA VAL A 90 16.41 -5.96 1.40
C VAL A 90 15.72 -4.75 0.77
N LEU A 91 14.45 -4.85 0.34
CA LEU A 91 13.74 -3.69 -0.21
C LEU A 91 13.67 -2.55 0.81
N ASP A 92 13.33 -2.85 2.06
CA ASP A 92 13.28 -1.91 3.17
C ASP A 92 14.65 -1.21 3.40
N ALA A 93 15.73 -1.98 3.49
CA ALA A 93 17.09 -1.44 3.61
C ALA A 93 17.55 -0.61 2.38
N LEU A 94 17.06 -0.93 1.18
CA LEU A 94 17.34 -0.16 -0.04
C LEU A 94 16.49 1.11 -0.15
N ILE A 95 15.29 1.11 0.42
CA ILE A 95 14.43 2.30 0.53
C ILE A 95 15.04 3.27 1.55
N ASP A 96 15.58 2.78 2.68
CA ASP A 96 16.30 3.62 3.65
C ASP A 96 17.51 4.35 3.04
N ASP A 97 18.33 3.67 2.22
CA ASP A 97 19.50 4.29 1.57
C ASP A 97 19.10 5.50 0.68
N ILE A 98 17.91 5.49 0.06
CA ILE A 98 17.45 6.53 -0.90
C ILE A 98 16.34 7.46 -0.40
N LEU A 99 15.76 7.19 0.77
CA LEU A 99 14.67 7.98 1.37
C LEU A 99 14.89 8.24 2.88
N SER A 100 16.12 8.10 3.39
CA SER A 100 16.49 8.37 4.79
C SER A 100 16.10 9.76 5.33
N ASP A 101 16.07 10.80 4.48
CA ASP A 101 15.63 12.15 4.84
C ASP A 101 14.09 12.37 4.70
N ALA A 102 13.32 11.34 4.32
CA ALA A 102 11.89 11.47 4.06
C ALA A 102 11.10 11.55 5.37
N THR A 103 10.67 12.76 5.73
CA THR A 103 9.81 13.06 6.88
C THR A 103 8.57 13.82 6.41
N ASP A 104 7.39 13.34 6.82
CA ASP A 104 6.04 13.87 6.56
C ASP A 104 5.77 14.36 5.12
N GLY A 105 5.05 13.57 4.33
CA GLY A 105 4.66 14.00 2.99
C GLY A 105 3.90 12.97 2.17
N ARG A 106 3.49 13.38 0.97
CA ARG A 106 2.86 12.49 -0.01
C ARG A 106 3.93 11.82 -0.83
N LEU A 107 3.83 10.50 -0.98
CA LEU A 107 4.72 9.68 -1.77
C LEU A 107 3.89 8.88 -2.75
N CYS A 108 4.05 9.11 -4.05
CA CYS A 108 3.56 8.13 -5.03
C CYS A 108 4.68 7.14 -5.33
N TYR A 109 4.36 5.85 -5.33
CA TYR A 109 5.29 4.81 -5.75
C TYR A 109 4.77 4.03 -6.96
N THR A 110 5.68 3.62 -7.85
CA THR A 110 5.31 2.89 -9.05
C THR A 110 5.24 1.39 -8.79
N THR A 111 4.18 0.75 -9.27
CA THR A 111 4.02 -0.71 -9.26
C THR A 111 3.64 -1.20 -10.66
N PRO A 112 3.96 -2.46 -11.06
CA PRO A 112 3.40 -3.05 -12.27
C PRO A 112 1.87 -3.08 -12.21
N GLY A 113 1.21 -2.72 -13.30
CA GLY A 113 -0.23 -2.99 -13.46
C GLY A 113 -0.50 -4.51 -13.57
N PRO A 114 -1.78 -4.94 -13.52
CA PRO A 114 -2.14 -6.36 -13.56
C PRO A 114 -1.52 -7.09 -14.77
N PHE A 115 -1.04 -8.31 -14.54
CA PHE A 115 -0.46 -9.12 -15.61
C PHE A 115 -1.54 -9.78 -16.47
N ALA A 116 -1.41 -9.64 -17.79
CA ALA A 116 -2.31 -10.28 -18.76
C ALA A 116 -2.29 -11.83 -18.74
N ASP A 117 -1.32 -12.45 -18.05
CA ASP A 117 -1.26 -13.89 -17.79
C ASP A 117 -1.09 -14.08 -16.28
N ALA A 118 -2.09 -14.68 -15.63
CA ALA A 118 -2.33 -14.59 -14.17
C ALA A 118 -1.39 -15.44 -13.29
N SER A 119 -0.12 -15.61 -13.68
CA SER A 119 0.86 -16.43 -12.97
C SER A 119 1.68 -15.71 -11.90
N ALA A 120 1.57 -14.39 -11.80
CA ALA A 120 2.27 -13.57 -10.80
C ALA A 120 1.29 -12.65 -10.07
N SER A 121 1.36 -12.62 -8.73
CA SER A 121 0.52 -11.77 -7.89
C SER A 121 1.12 -10.36 -7.80
N THR A 122 0.42 -9.37 -8.34
CA THR A 122 0.72 -7.94 -8.11
C THR A 122 0.34 -7.51 -6.69
N ASP A 123 -0.67 -8.14 -6.07
CA ASP A 123 -1.13 -7.84 -4.71
C ASP A 123 -0.05 -8.13 -3.66
N ALA A 124 0.58 -9.31 -3.69
CA ALA A 124 1.63 -9.66 -2.74
C ALA A 124 2.89 -8.77 -2.88
N HIS A 125 3.14 -8.26 -4.09
CA HIS A 125 4.19 -7.26 -4.32
C HIS A 125 3.81 -5.91 -3.72
N ARG A 126 2.57 -5.46 -3.91
CA ARG A 126 2.04 -4.22 -3.34
C ARG A 126 2.07 -4.26 -1.81
N GLU A 127 1.55 -5.32 -1.18
CA GLU A 127 1.56 -5.51 0.28
C GLU A 127 2.99 -5.47 0.86
N ALA A 128 3.97 -6.09 0.18
CA ALA A 128 5.37 -6.05 0.60
C ALA A 128 6.01 -4.65 0.45
N VAL A 129 5.60 -3.86 -0.53
CA VAL A 129 6.03 -2.46 -0.68
C VAL A 129 5.37 -1.56 0.36
N GLU A 130 4.06 -1.72 0.61
CA GLU A 130 3.33 -1.00 1.66
C GLU A 130 3.95 -1.27 3.03
N SER A 131 4.26 -2.54 3.34
CA SER A 131 4.99 -2.93 4.54
C SER A 131 6.38 -2.28 4.64
N ALA A 132 7.08 -2.08 3.52
CA ALA A 132 8.38 -1.41 3.46
C ALA A 132 8.27 0.13 3.34
N LEU A 133 7.09 0.71 3.53
CA LEU A 133 6.87 2.17 3.58
C LEU A 133 6.13 2.63 4.84
N ALA A 134 5.41 1.72 5.52
CA ALA A 134 4.59 2.01 6.71
C ALA A 134 5.33 2.77 7.83
N ASP A 135 6.59 2.39 8.12
CA ASP A 135 7.37 2.96 9.23
C ASP A 135 7.95 4.36 8.96
N ARG A 136 7.71 4.94 7.76
CA ARG A 136 8.37 6.19 7.30
C ARG A 136 7.49 7.45 7.36
N GLY A 137 6.27 7.36 7.89
CA GLY A 137 5.40 8.53 8.09
C GLY A 137 5.00 9.27 6.79
N VAL A 138 5.05 8.57 5.65
CA VAL A 138 4.65 9.10 4.34
C VAL A 138 3.31 8.52 3.91
N ASP A 139 2.47 9.35 3.32
CA ASP A 139 1.22 8.92 2.68
C ASP A 139 1.54 8.29 1.33
N ALA A 140 1.66 6.95 1.32
CA ALA A 140 2.20 6.16 0.23
C ALA A 140 1.09 5.65 -0.72
N THR A 141 0.92 6.32 -1.86
CA THR A 141 -0.06 5.95 -2.88
C THR A 141 0.54 5.13 -4.03
N PRO A 142 0.02 3.92 -4.33
CA PRO A 142 0.44 3.15 -5.50
C PRO A 142 -0.11 3.73 -6.81
N ILE A 143 0.76 3.83 -7.81
CA ILE A 143 0.40 4.16 -9.20
C ILE A 143 1.00 3.17 -10.19
N SER A 144 0.32 2.91 -11.30
CA SER A 144 0.88 2.04 -12.34
C SER A 144 2.07 2.69 -13.06
N LYS A 145 3.12 1.91 -13.38
CA LYS A 145 4.33 2.42 -14.09
C LYS A 145 4.04 3.12 -15.41
N GLY A 146 3.03 2.66 -16.16
CA GLY A 146 2.57 3.33 -17.38
C GLY A 146 1.96 4.70 -17.08
N PHE A 147 1.21 4.84 -16.00
CA PHE A 147 0.53 6.07 -15.61
C PHE A 147 1.51 7.12 -15.05
N ALA A 148 2.56 6.68 -14.35
CA ALA A 148 3.69 7.55 -14.00
C ALA A 148 4.33 8.20 -15.25
N VAL A 149 4.52 7.44 -16.35
CA VAL A 149 5.02 7.99 -17.62
C VAL A 149 4.05 9.00 -18.23
N VAL A 150 2.73 8.87 -18.02
CA VAL A 150 1.74 9.90 -18.40
C VAL A 150 1.96 11.18 -17.59
N TYR A 151 2.14 11.09 -16.27
CA TYR A 151 2.35 12.27 -15.42
C TYR A 151 3.64 13.03 -15.73
N ASP A 152 4.75 12.33 -15.98
CA ASP A 152 6.01 12.97 -16.38
C ASP A 152 5.92 13.63 -17.77
N GLN A 153 5.44 12.88 -18.77
CA GLN A 153 5.56 13.31 -20.16
C GLN A 153 4.36 14.14 -20.63
N LEU A 154 3.13 13.73 -20.29
CA LEU A 154 1.89 14.15 -20.97
C LEU A 154 1.15 15.32 -20.29
N ALA A 155 1.78 16.03 -19.36
CA ALA A 155 1.25 17.27 -18.76
C ALA A 155 0.76 18.30 -19.81
N ALA A 156 1.46 18.43 -20.94
CA ALA A 156 1.08 19.34 -22.03
C ALA A 156 -0.21 18.94 -22.78
N ASP A 157 -0.63 17.69 -22.66
CA ASP A 157 -1.87 17.13 -23.20
C ASP A 157 -2.92 16.92 -22.07
N ASN A 158 -2.78 17.62 -20.94
CA ASN A 158 -3.59 17.48 -19.72
C ASN A 158 -3.62 16.03 -19.20
N TYR A 159 -2.45 15.38 -19.15
CA TYR A 159 -2.30 13.98 -18.72
C TYR A 159 -3.23 13.00 -19.46
N THR A 160 -3.57 13.33 -20.71
CA THR A 160 -4.41 12.49 -21.58
C THR A 160 -3.53 11.79 -22.60
N GLY A 161 -3.38 10.48 -22.48
CA GLY A 161 -2.48 9.71 -23.33
C GLY A 161 -2.24 8.29 -22.83
N LEU A 162 -1.47 7.52 -23.61
CA LEU A 162 -0.98 6.19 -23.25
C LEU A 162 0.50 6.30 -22.86
N GLY A 163 0.83 5.99 -21.61
CA GLY A 163 2.21 5.87 -21.15
C GLY A 163 2.65 4.41 -21.20
N ILE A 164 3.81 4.15 -21.80
CA ILE A 164 4.44 2.82 -21.90
C ILE A 164 5.80 2.88 -21.19
N CYS A 165 6.01 2.03 -20.19
CA CYS A 165 7.29 1.86 -19.50
C CYS A 165 7.87 0.47 -19.83
N LEU A 166 9.03 0.43 -20.51
CA LEU A 166 9.73 -0.79 -20.94
C LEU A 166 10.98 -0.98 -20.07
N GLU A 167 10.91 -1.89 -19.11
CA GLU A 167 11.92 -2.16 -18.08
C GLU A 167 12.82 -3.35 -18.44
N SER A 168 13.66 -3.82 -17.51
CA SER A 168 14.50 -5.00 -17.73
C SER A 168 13.68 -6.30 -17.86
N GLN A 169 12.71 -6.54 -16.96
CA GLN A 169 11.90 -7.77 -16.94
C GLN A 169 10.47 -7.59 -17.49
N THR A 170 9.93 -6.38 -17.39
CA THR A 170 8.50 -6.06 -17.62
C THR A 170 8.30 -4.97 -18.66
N THR A 171 7.11 -4.94 -19.27
CA THR A 171 6.59 -3.76 -19.97
C THR A 171 5.21 -3.46 -19.44
N SER A 172 5.02 -2.25 -18.91
CA SER A 172 3.74 -1.76 -18.39
C SER A 172 3.17 -0.69 -19.32
N ALA A 173 1.86 -0.68 -19.54
CA ALA A 173 1.15 0.37 -20.25
C ALA A 173 -0.07 0.83 -19.47
N ALA A 174 -0.32 2.13 -19.43
CA ALA A 174 -1.55 2.68 -18.85
C ALA A 174 -2.10 3.82 -19.72
N LEU A 175 -3.41 3.85 -19.86
CA LEU A 175 -4.16 4.86 -20.61
C LEU A 175 -4.90 5.74 -19.61
N ALA A 176 -4.73 7.06 -19.71
CA ALA A 176 -5.41 8.01 -18.86
C ALA A 176 -6.11 9.11 -19.64
N TYR A 177 -7.18 9.63 -19.05
CA TYR A 177 -7.97 10.74 -19.55
C TYR A 177 -8.05 11.81 -18.46
N TYR A 178 -7.57 13.02 -18.77
CA TYR A 178 -7.53 14.16 -17.84
C TYR A 178 -6.85 13.86 -16.49
N GLY A 179 -5.85 12.97 -16.47
CA GLY A 179 -5.16 12.54 -15.25
C GLY A 179 -5.83 11.40 -14.49
N VAL A 180 -6.96 10.85 -14.97
CA VAL A 180 -7.60 9.67 -14.38
C VAL A 180 -7.23 8.42 -15.19
N PRO A 181 -6.73 7.33 -14.57
CA PRO A 181 -6.41 6.10 -15.27
C PRO A 181 -7.70 5.37 -15.69
N ALA A 182 -7.75 4.95 -16.96
CA ALA A 182 -8.86 4.21 -17.55
C ALA A 182 -8.55 2.72 -17.75
N MET A 183 -7.26 2.37 -17.84
CA MET A 183 -6.75 0.99 -17.84
C MET A 183 -5.25 1.00 -17.50
N ALA A 184 -4.77 -0.07 -16.87
CA ALA A 184 -3.37 -0.36 -16.67
C ALA A 184 -3.12 -1.86 -16.90
N VAL A 185 -2.04 -2.22 -17.59
CA VAL A 185 -1.70 -3.63 -17.89
C VAL A 185 -0.19 -3.82 -17.95
N SER A 186 0.30 -4.98 -17.52
CA SER A 186 1.70 -5.39 -17.63
C SER A 186 1.87 -6.71 -18.37
N ILE A 187 3.01 -6.86 -19.05
CA ILE A 187 3.48 -8.14 -19.57
C ILE A 187 4.87 -8.49 -19.00
N PRO A 188 5.16 -9.77 -18.69
CA PRO A 188 6.47 -10.24 -18.22
C PRO A 188 7.45 -10.38 -19.40
N LYS A 189 7.64 -9.28 -20.13
CA LYS A 189 8.62 -9.14 -21.22
C LYS A 189 9.23 -7.75 -21.13
N GLY A 190 10.53 -7.69 -20.91
CA GLY A 190 11.32 -6.45 -20.96
C GLY A 190 12.61 -6.63 -21.76
N ARG A 191 13.60 -5.80 -21.47
CA ARG A 191 14.93 -5.79 -22.11
C ARG A 191 15.65 -7.13 -22.03
N GLU A 192 15.57 -7.84 -20.90
CA GLU A 192 16.18 -9.17 -20.71
C GLU A 192 15.56 -10.22 -21.63
N TRP A 193 14.23 -10.20 -21.76
CA TRP A 193 13.50 -11.07 -22.68
C TRP A 193 13.88 -10.77 -24.14
N ILE A 194 14.05 -9.50 -24.52
CA ILE A 194 14.54 -9.09 -25.85
C ILE A 194 15.95 -9.67 -26.11
N VAL A 195 16.86 -9.55 -25.14
CA VAL A 195 18.24 -10.05 -25.23
C VAL A 195 18.27 -11.57 -25.37
N GLU A 196 17.53 -12.31 -24.53
CA GLU A 196 17.47 -13.77 -24.58
C GLU A 196 16.83 -14.26 -25.88
N ARG A 197 15.76 -13.62 -26.34
CA ARG A 197 15.09 -13.92 -27.63
C ARG A 197 16.06 -13.77 -28.80
N ALA A 198 16.81 -12.66 -28.85
CA ALA A 198 17.77 -12.37 -29.91
C ALA A 198 19.06 -13.23 -29.80
N ALA A 199 19.48 -13.60 -28.60
CA ALA A 199 20.56 -14.56 -28.36
C ALA A 199 20.18 -15.95 -28.89
N SER A 200 18.99 -16.43 -28.54
CA SER A 200 18.43 -17.72 -29.00
C SER A 200 18.30 -17.77 -30.53
N ASP A 201 17.76 -16.73 -31.16
CA ASP A 201 17.58 -16.67 -32.63
C ASP A 201 18.92 -16.57 -33.40
N THR A 202 20.02 -16.13 -32.77
CA THR A 202 21.32 -15.95 -33.44
C THR A 202 22.43 -16.90 -32.99
N GLY A 203 22.26 -17.61 -31.87
CA GLY A 203 23.26 -18.50 -31.28
C GLY A 203 24.44 -17.80 -30.59
N HIS A 204 24.29 -16.53 -30.22
CA HIS A 204 25.30 -15.78 -29.46
C HIS A 204 25.04 -15.87 -27.95
N ALA A 205 26.04 -15.55 -27.13
CA ALA A 205 25.84 -15.42 -25.69
C ALA A 205 24.97 -14.19 -25.37
N PRO A 206 24.04 -14.25 -24.39
CA PRO A 206 23.21 -13.12 -23.99
C PRO A 206 24.01 -11.85 -23.65
N SER A 207 25.16 -11.98 -22.98
CA SER A 207 26.05 -10.84 -22.70
C SER A 207 26.63 -10.15 -23.94
N GLN A 208 26.85 -10.91 -25.03
CA GLN A 208 27.27 -10.33 -26.31
C GLN A 208 26.11 -9.60 -26.99
N VAL A 209 24.88 -10.07 -26.83
CA VAL A 209 23.68 -9.43 -27.37
C VAL A 209 23.31 -8.17 -26.58
N ALA A 210 23.39 -8.21 -25.26
CA ALA A 210 23.22 -7.04 -24.39
C ALA A 210 24.21 -5.92 -24.73
N GLY A 211 25.50 -6.25 -24.89
CA GLY A 211 26.52 -5.26 -25.30
C GLY A 211 26.35 -4.71 -26.72
N VAL A 212 25.56 -5.37 -27.60
CA VAL A 212 25.14 -4.80 -28.88
C VAL A 212 23.92 -3.89 -28.68
N LEU A 213 22.99 -4.27 -27.80
CA LEU A 213 21.79 -3.49 -27.48
C LEU A 213 22.12 -2.11 -26.88
N GLU A 214 23.20 -1.98 -26.08
CA GLU A 214 23.67 -0.70 -25.53
C GLU A 214 24.02 0.36 -26.60
N GLU A 215 24.46 -0.05 -27.79
CA GLU A 215 24.76 0.86 -28.92
C GLU A 215 23.70 0.78 -30.04
N PHE A 216 22.60 0.03 -29.85
CA PHE A 216 21.61 -0.26 -30.89
C PHE A 216 20.56 0.84 -31.01
N THR A 217 20.33 1.29 -32.25
CA THR A 217 19.21 2.17 -32.62
C THR A 217 18.30 1.47 -33.62
N LEU A 218 16.99 1.60 -33.44
CA LEU A 218 15.99 0.84 -34.20
C LEU A 218 15.64 1.55 -35.52
N ASP A 219 16.49 1.35 -36.53
CA ASP A 219 16.33 1.93 -37.88
C ASP A 219 15.56 0.96 -38.82
N PRO A 220 14.35 1.33 -39.32
CA PRO A 220 13.55 0.47 -40.22
C PRO A 220 14.14 0.30 -41.64
N ASP A 221 15.10 1.15 -42.05
CA ASP A 221 15.81 1.04 -43.34
C ASP A 221 17.19 0.35 -43.21
N ALA A 222 17.63 0.01 -41.99
CA ALA A 222 18.92 -0.63 -41.75
C ALA A 222 18.95 -2.08 -42.26
N ALA A 223 19.75 -2.33 -43.29
CA ALA A 223 20.01 -3.68 -43.83
C ALA A 223 20.96 -4.48 -42.92
N ALA A 224 20.50 -4.82 -41.71
CA ALA A 224 21.23 -5.64 -40.75
C ALA A 224 21.08 -7.14 -41.05
N GLY A 225 22.17 -7.87 -40.91
CA GLY A 225 22.18 -9.33 -40.84
C GLY A 225 23.13 -9.75 -39.74
N GLY A 226 22.59 -10.23 -38.62
CA GLY A 226 23.33 -10.37 -37.38
C GLY A 226 22.41 -10.27 -36.16
N ILE A 227 22.95 -9.73 -35.07
CA ILE A 227 22.27 -9.58 -33.78
C ILE A 227 21.21 -8.47 -33.85
N GLU A 228 21.51 -7.38 -34.55
CA GLU A 228 20.69 -6.17 -34.68
C GLU A 228 19.34 -6.47 -35.35
N SER A 229 19.31 -7.38 -36.33
CA SER A 229 18.06 -7.83 -36.95
C SER A 229 17.24 -8.76 -36.04
N ALA A 230 17.88 -9.46 -35.10
CA ALA A 230 17.19 -10.29 -34.12
C ALA A 230 16.66 -9.46 -32.96
N LEU A 231 17.39 -8.42 -32.53
CA LEU A 231 16.91 -7.39 -31.60
C LEU A 231 15.68 -6.68 -32.17
N ALA A 232 15.73 -6.20 -33.42
CA ALA A 232 14.56 -5.58 -34.06
C ALA A 232 13.35 -6.52 -34.13
N ALA A 233 13.55 -7.81 -34.41
CA ALA A 233 12.47 -8.81 -34.39
C ALA A 233 11.96 -9.11 -32.98
N ALA A 234 12.83 -9.10 -31.96
CA ALA A 234 12.42 -9.27 -30.57
C ALA A 234 11.62 -8.08 -30.04
N TYR A 235 11.99 -6.84 -30.39
CA TYR A 235 11.13 -5.67 -30.12
C TYR A 235 9.77 -5.79 -30.82
N ASP A 236 9.72 -6.28 -32.06
CA ASP A 236 8.47 -6.52 -32.79
C ASP A 236 7.58 -7.59 -32.11
N ASP A 237 8.17 -8.72 -31.67
CA ASP A 237 7.48 -9.78 -30.92
C ASP A 237 7.01 -9.29 -29.51
N LEU A 238 7.74 -8.38 -28.85
CA LEU A 238 7.32 -7.77 -27.59
C LEU A 238 6.12 -6.85 -27.80
N LEU A 239 6.20 -5.95 -28.78
CA LEU A 239 5.13 -5.00 -29.07
C LEU A 239 3.85 -5.68 -29.55
N ALA A 240 3.95 -6.80 -30.29
CA ALA A 240 2.79 -7.61 -30.63
C ALA A 240 2.06 -8.11 -29.37
N ALA A 241 2.81 -8.62 -28.38
CA ALA A 241 2.23 -9.09 -27.13
C ALA A 241 1.69 -7.95 -26.25
N LEU A 242 2.32 -6.77 -26.27
CA LEU A 242 1.81 -5.59 -25.57
C LEU A 242 0.51 -5.09 -26.21
N ILE A 243 0.40 -5.10 -27.54
CA ILE A 243 -0.81 -4.71 -28.28
C ILE A 243 -1.95 -5.68 -27.98
N ASP A 244 -1.69 -6.99 -27.95
CA ASP A 244 -2.70 -7.98 -27.58
C ASP A 244 -3.17 -7.77 -26.13
N ALA A 245 -2.25 -7.56 -25.17
CA ALA A 245 -2.58 -7.28 -23.77
C ALA A 245 -3.36 -5.96 -23.57
N ILE A 246 -2.94 -4.86 -24.21
CA ILE A 246 -3.66 -3.57 -24.18
C ILE A 246 -5.06 -3.72 -24.76
N ARG A 247 -5.22 -4.55 -25.78
CA ARG A 247 -6.52 -4.76 -26.42
C ARG A 247 -7.47 -5.57 -25.54
N ASP A 248 -6.98 -6.67 -24.98
CA ASP A 248 -7.79 -7.53 -24.11
C ASP A 248 -8.22 -6.75 -22.84
N GLU A 249 -7.32 -5.95 -22.24
CA GLU A 249 -7.65 -5.06 -21.11
C GLU A 249 -8.60 -3.92 -21.52
N ALA A 250 -8.41 -3.30 -22.69
CA ALA A 250 -9.31 -2.22 -23.14
C ALA A 250 -10.72 -2.73 -23.51
N ASP A 251 -10.85 -3.99 -23.93
CA ASP A 251 -12.12 -4.69 -24.13
C ASP A 251 -12.77 -5.09 -22.77
N GLU A 252 -12.01 -5.25 -21.67
CA GLU A 252 -12.51 -5.55 -20.31
C GLU A 252 -12.87 -4.28 -19.51
N SER A 253 -12.09 -3.20 -19.65
CA SER A 253 -12.30 -1.91 -18.97
C SER A 253 -13.17 -0.89 -19.75
N ASP A 254 -13.95 -1.35 -20.74
CA ASP A 254 -14.95 -0.56 -21.50
C ASP A 254 -14.42 0.78 -22.08
N VAL A 255 -13.19 0.79 -22.61
CA VAL A 255 -12.50 2.02 -23.05
C VAL A 255 -13.20 2.71 -24.22
N GLN A 256 -13.39 4.04 -24.12
CA GLN A 256 -14.10 4.84 -25.12
C GLN A 256 -13.44 4.79 -26.51
N GLN A 257 -14.24 4.46 -27.53
CA GLN A 257 -13.78 4.29 -28.91
C GLN A 257 -13.57 5.63 -29.64
N GLY A 258 -12.62 5.66 -30.57
CA GLY A 258 -12.40 6.75 -31.52
C GLY A 258 -11.55 7.93 -31.01
N LEU A 259 -11.11 7.89 -29.75
CA LEU A 259 -10.25 8.92 -29.17
C LEU A 259 -8.87 8.98 -29.85
N SER A 260 -8.31 10.19 -30.00
CA SER A 260 -6.97 10.40 -30.55
C SER A 260 -5.96 10.61 -29.43
N VAL A 261 -5.18 9.57 -29.15
CA VAL A 261 -4.36 9.41 -27.94
C VAL A 261 -2.88 9.59 -28.30
N PRO A 262 -2.15 10.54 -27.68
CA PRO A 262 -0.69 10.61 -27.78
C PRO A 262 -0.04 9.49 -26.94
N ILE A 263 1.06 8.91 -27.43
CA ILE A 263 1.82 7.87 -26.74
C ILE A 263 3.17 8.43 -26.26
N ALA A 264 3.49 8.19 -24.99
CA ALA A 264 4.81 8.44 -24.41
C ALA A 264 5.48 7.12 -24.01
N ILE A 265 6.77 6.97 -24.34
CA ILE A 265 7.55 5.75 -24.08
C ILE A 265 8.73 6.08 -23.19
N ALA A 266 8.93 5.28 -22.14
CA ALA A 266 10.04 5.39 -21.21
C ALA A 266 10.49 4.01 -20.71
N GLY A 267 11.34 3.99 -19.68
CA GLY A 267 12.00 2.79 -19.15
C GLY A 267 13.38 2.52 -19.79
N GLU A 268 14.17 1.68 -19.14
CA GLU A 268 15.58 1.39 -19.50
C GLU A 268 15.76 0.50 -20.74
N GLY A 269 14.69 -0.10 -21.25
CA GLY A 269 14.66 -0.78 -22.53
C GLY A 269 14.11 0.08 -23.68
N ALA A 270 13.75 1.34 -23.45
CA ALA A 270 13.27 2.25 -24.49
C ALA A 270 14.45 2.91 -25.24
N ILE A 271 14.80 2.32 -26.39
CA ILE A 271 15.90 2.75 -27.26
C ILE A 271 15.45 3.76 -28.34
N GLU A 272 16.39 4.56 -28.86
CA GLU A 272 16.13 5.49 -29.98
C GLU A 272 15.61 4.72 -31.21
N GLY A 273 14.47 5.15 -31.75
CA GLY A 273 13.81 4.56 -32.90
C GLY A 273 12.63 3.62 -32.56
N VAL A 274 12.48 3.22 -31.29
CA VAL A 274 11.35 2.38 -30.84
C VAL A 274 10.00 3.10 -31.03
N GLU A 275 9.99 4.44 -30.97
CA GLU A 275 8.82 5.27 -31.21
C GLU A 275 8.24 5.13 -32.63
N TYR A 276 9.09 4.89 -33.64
CA TYR A 276 8.63 4.63 -35.02
C TYR A 276 8.02 3.24 -35.17
N LEU A 277 8.60 2.25 -34.49
CA LEU A 277 8.07 0.88 -34.50
C LEU A 277 6.73 0.80 -33.77
N ILE A 278 6.63 1.43 -32.59
CA ILE A 278 5.38 1.54 -31.83
C ILE A 278 4.32 2.27 -32.64
N GLY A 279 4.62 3.45 -33.21
CA GLY A 279 3.67 4.17 -34.06
C GLY A 279 3.14 3.33 -35.21
N GLY A 280 4.04 2.71 -35.99
CA GLY A 280 3.65 1.87 -37.12
C GLY A 280 2.90 0.58 -36.74
N ARG A 281 3.13 0.03 -35.55
CA ARG A 281 2.45 -1.18 -35.06
C ARG A 281 1.10 -0.87 -34.41
N PHE A 282 1.00 0.19 -33.63
CA PHE A 282 -0.25 0.61 -33.01
C PHE A 282 -1.23 1.18 -34.05
N ASP A 283 -0.76 1.92 -35.08
CA ASP A 283 -1.60 2.33 -36.22
C ASP A 283 -2.12 1.14 -37.06
N ALA A 284 -1.38 0.03 -37.07
CA ALA A 284 -1.79 -1.21 -37.74
C ALA A 284 -2.67 -2.11 -36.87
N ALA A 285 -2.64 -1.92 -35.55
CA ALA A 285 -3.47 -2.63 -34.59
C ALA A 285 -4.89 -2.05 -34.60
N THR A 286 -5.89 -2.91 -34.48
CA THR A 286 -7.30 -2.46 -34.39
C THR A 286 -7.65 -2.19 -32.93
N LEU A 287 -6.98 -1.19 -32.35
CA LEU A 287 -7.21 -0.69 -30.99
C LEU A 287 -8.47 0.20 -30.95
N PRO A 288 -9.11 0.38 -29.77
CA PRO A 288 -10.30 1.24 -29.64
C PRO A 288 -9.99 2.73 -29.85
N PHE A 289 -8.74 3.16 -29.64
CA PHE A 289 -8.25 4.52 -29.87
C PHE A 289 -7.28 4.61 -31.06
N SER A 290 -7.14 5.81 -31.63
CA SER A 290 -6.19 6.12 -32.71
C SER A 290 -4.95 6.84 -32.17
N VAL A 291 -3.77 6.54 -32.70
CA VAL A 291 -2.51 7.17 -32.26
C VAL A 291 -2.41 8.59 -32.83
N ARG A 292 -2.29 9.59 -31.95
CA ARG A 292 -2.07 11.00 -32.35
C ARG A 292 -0.62 11.27 -32.74
N GLY A 293 0.30 10.54 -32.11
CA GLY A 293 1.74 10.64 -32.27
C GLY A 293 2.43 9.89 -31.14
N VAL A 294 3.67 9.48 -31.37
CA VAL A 294 4.48 8.70 -30.42
C VAL A 294 5.76 9.45 -30.15
N ARG A 295 6.19 9.49 -28.88
CA ARG A 295 7.48 10.06 -28.47
C ARG A 295 8.21 9.17 -27.46
N LEU A 296 9.52 9.21 -27.53
CA LEU A 296 10.43 8.78 -26.47
C LEU A 296 10.56 9.91 -25.43
N ALA A 297 10.61 9.58 -24.15
CA ALA A 297 10.81 10.55 -23.07
C ALA A 297 12.21 11.19 -23.14
N ASP A 298 12.34 12.44 -22.66
CA ASP A 298 13.64 13.15 -22.62
C ASP A 298 14.67 12.48 -21.67
N GLY A 299 14.19 11.70 -20.69
CA GLY A 299 15.00 10.85 -19.80
C GLY A 299 14.31 9.52 -19.52
N PRO A 300 14.37 8.53 -20.44
CA PRO A 300 13.54 7.32 -20.37
C PRO A 300 13.69 6.54 -19.06
N ALA A 301 14.92 6.35 -18.58
CA ALA A 301 15.20 5.59 -17.36
C ALA A 301 14.73 6.27 -16.05
N THR A 302 14.40 7.57 -16.06
CA THR A 302 13.98 8.32 -14.86
C THR A 302 12.54 8.86 -14.95
N SER A 303 11.85 8.60 -16.05
CA SER A 303 10.52 9.14 -16.34
C SER A 303 9.47 8.65 -15.34
N ALA A 304 9.47 7.35 -15.00
CA ALA A 304 8.55 6.78 -14.03
C ALA A 304 8.71 7.43 -12.64
N ALA A 305 9.94 7.57 -12.15
CA ALA A 305 10.23 8.19 -10.85
C ALA A 305 9.86 9.70 -10.82
N THR A 306 10.13 10.41 -11.92
CA THR A 306 9.79 11.85 -12.05
C THR A 306 8.28 12.06 -12.15
N GLY A 307 7.58 11.14 -12.81
CA GLY A 307 6.13 11.14 -12.95
C GLY A 307 5.41 10.78 -11.66
N ALA A 308 5.97 9.87 -10.86
CA ALA A 308 5.48 9.61 -9.52
C ALA A 308 5.55 10.87 -8.63
N LEU A 309 6.67 11.61 -8.67
CA LEU A 309 6.75 12.90 -7.97
C LEU A 309 5.74 13.93 -8.50
N ALA A 310 5.44 13.93 -9.81
CA ALA A 310 4.41 14.80 -10.37
C ALA A 310 3.00 14.42 -9.90
N ALA A 311 2.69 13.12 -9.81
CA ALA A 311 1.43 12.62 -9.24
C ALA A 311 1.29 12.96 -7.75
N ALA A 312 2.35 12.81 -6.96
CA ALA A 312 2.35 13.15 -5.52
C ALA A 312 2.06 14.64 -5.26
N ARG A 313 2.61 15.54 -6.10
CA ARG A 313 2.33 16.98 -6.05
C ARG A 313 0.86 17.30 -6.36
N ASP A 314 0.31 16.63 -7.36
CA ASP A 314 -1.06 16.85 -7.88
C ASP A 314 -2.15 16.10 -7.06
N ASP A 315 -1.78 15.45 -5.94
CA ASP A 315 -2.70 14.80 -4.98
C ASP A 315 -3.48 13.62 -5.58
N VAL A 316 -2.80 12.80 -6.37
CA VAL A 316 -3.40 11.69 -7.12
C VAL A 316 -3.73 10.51 -6.18
N GLU A 317 -5.01 10.14 -6.13
CA GLU A 317 -5.51 8.95 -5.41
C GLU A 317 -5.05 7.63 -6.05
N ALA A 318 -5.12 6.53 -5.29
CA ALA A 318 -4.72 5.21 -5.74
C ALA A 318 -5.50 4.72 -6.97
N ASP A 319 -4.77 4.19 -7.95
CA ASP A 319 -5.32 3.71 -9.22
C ASP A 319 -6.21 2.46 -9.01
N VAL A 320 -7.53 2.62 -9.16
CA VAL A 320 -8.50 1.52 -8.95
C VAL A 320 -8.32 0.37 -9.96
N THR A 321 -7.62 0.60 -11.08
CA THR A 321 -7.35 -0.48 -12.06
C THR A 321 -6.26 -1.44 -11.60
N ILE A 322 -5.38 -1.04 -10.67
CA ILE A 322 -4.35 -1.92 -10.08
C ILE A 322 -4.78 -2.59 -8.78
N THR A 323 -5.94 -2.24 -8.21
CA THR A 323 -6.54 -2.91 -7.03
C THR A 323 -7.65 -3.91 -7.39
N ARG A 324 -7.91 -4.13 -8.69
CA ARG A 324 -8.93 -5.07 -9.17
C ARG A 324 -8.44 -6.53 -9.11
N SER A 325 -8.82 -7.26 -8.07
CA SER A 325 -8.51 -8.69 -7.94
C SER A 325 -9.21 -9.55 -9.01
N ALA A 326 -8.44 -10.35 -9.74
CA ALA A 326 -8.91 -11.21 -10.83
C ALA A 326 -9.61 -12.51 -10.33
N ALA A 327 -10.75 -12.39 -9.65
CA ALA A 327 -11.57 -13.53 -9.22
C ALA A 327 -13.07 -13.20 -9.08
N GLY A 328 -13.86 -13.31 -10.16
CA GLY A 328 -15.28 -12.90 -10.09
C GLY A 328 -16.20 -13.21 -11.26
N SER A 329 -16.05 -14.34 -11.98
CA SER A 329 -17.00 -14.72 -13.04
C SER A 329 -18.32 -15.29 -12.47
N GLU A 330 -19.28 -14.42 -12.10
CA GLU A 330 -20.69 -14.81 -11.92
C GLU A 330 -21.62 -14.10 -12.92
N SER A 331 -22.53 -14.87 -13.50
CA SER A 331 -23.28 -14.51 -14.70
C SER A 331 -24.71 -14.03 -14.44
N ASP A 332 -25.06 -12.89 -15.05
CA ASP A 332 -26.36 -12.52 -15.64
C ASP A 332 -27.66 -13.17 -15.13
N ALA A 333 -28.59 -12.34 -14.63
CA ALA A 333 -30.04 -12.57 -14.78
C ALA A 333 -30.93 -11.30 -14.70
N ASP A 334 -30.82 -10.43 -15.72
CA ASP A 334 -31.96 -9.79 -16.43
C ASP A 334 -33.01 -8.94 -15.67
N GLY A 335 -33.05 -7.62 -15.98
CA GLY A 335 -34.27 -7.12 -16.64
C GLY A 335 -34.84 -5.73 -16.30
N THR A 336 -34.48 -4.72 -17.11
CA THR A 336 -35.33 -3.55 -17.54
C THR A 336 -35.80 -2.54 -16.47
N ASN A 337 -35.51 -1.23 -16.55
CA ASN A 337 -35.73 -0.33 -17.70
C ASN A 337 -34.98 1.01 -17.54
N GLU A 338 -34.36 1.45 -18.63
CA GLU A 338 -33.98 2.83 -19.03
C GLU A 338 -35.09 3.91 -18.82
N PRO A 339 -34.80 5.24 -18.85
CA PRO A 339 -34.00 5.87 -19.95
C PRO A 339 -33.23 7.21 -19.75
N SER A 340 -32.33 7.50 -20.71
CA SER A 340 -31.98 8.84 -21.27
C SER A 340 -31.19 9.83 -20.37
N SER A 341 -30.19 10.62 -20.79
CA SER A 341 -29.43 10.91 -22.04
C SER A 341 -28.39 12.01 -21.71
N ALA A 342 -27.35 12.40 -22.47
CA ALA A 342 -26.91 12.21 -23.87
C ALA A 342 -25.34 12.40 -23.92
N ASP A 343 -24.54 12.09 -24.95
CA ASP A 343 -24.53 12.53 -26.38
C ASP A 343 -24.21 14.04 -26.55
N GLU A 344 -23.25 14.54 -27.34
CA GLU A 344 -22.05 13.95 -27.98
C GLU A 344 -21.08 15.13 -28.32
N ALA A 345 -19.97 14.88 -29.05
CA ALA A 345 -19.04 15.93 -29.47
C ALA A 345 -19.54 16.78 -30.66
N ALA A 346 -19.02 18.00 -30.81
CA ALA A 346 -19.10 18.82 -32.03
C ALA A 346 -18.16 18.26 -33.14
N PRO A 347 -18.11 18.79 -34.39
CA PRO A 347 -18.87 19.92 -35.00
C PRO A 347 -19.45 19.66 -36.43
N ALA A 348 -20.29 20.58 -36.98
CA ALA A 348 -20.31 21.08 -38.39
C ALA A 348 -21.68 21.66 -38.94
N SER A 349 -21.85 22.98 -39.34
CA SER A 349 -22.55 23.41 -40.62
C SER A 349 -22.55 24.89 -41.25
N GLY A 350 -21.54 25.79 -41.25
CA GLY A 350 -21.31 26.96 -42.20
C GLY A 350 -21.09 28.52 -42.01
N ALA A 351 -19.98 29.10 -42.54
CA ALA A 351 -19.56 30.51 -42.85
C ALA A 351 -20.45 31.45 -43.75
N THR A 352 -19.94 32.63 -44.22
CA THR A 352 -20.77 33.74 -44.82
C THR A 352 -20.10 35.16 -44.86
N GLU A 353 -19.44 35.61 -45.95
CA GLU A 353 -19.11 37.02 -46.35
C GLU A 353 -18.29 37.96 -45.40
N PHE A 354 -17.08 38.46 -45.74
CA PHE A 354 -16.70 39.52 -46.72
C PHE A 354 -17.31 40.93 -46.53
N ALA A 355 -16.47 41.95 -46.30
CA ALA A 355 -16.59 43.29 -46.90
C ALA A 355 -15.26 44.09 -46.79
N PHE A 356 -14.95 44.92 -47.79
CA PHE A 356 -13.67 45.65 -47.96
C PHE A 356 -13.70 47.09 -47.43
N ASP A 357 -12.53 47.71 -47.26
CA ASP A 357 -12.32 49.14 -47.57
C ASP A 357 -11.07 49.33 -48.47
N ASP A 358 -11.13 50.38 -49.30
CA ASP A 358 -10.30 50.70 -50.47
C ASP A 358 -8.96 51.39 -50.09
N GLY A 359 -8.02 51.46 -51.04
CA GLY A 359 -6.73 52.12 -50.80
C GLY A 359 -5.73 52.19 -51.97
N SER A 360 -6.20 52.22 -53.22
CA SER A 360 -5.36 52.21 -54.44
C SER A 360 -4.06 53.05 -54.46
N ALA A 361 -2.94 52.48 -54.95
CA ALA A 361 -1.80 53.23 -55.54
C ALA A 361 -0.88 52.35 -56.43
N ALA A 362 -1.33 52.11 -57.66
CA ALA A 362 -0.71 51.28 -58.68
C ALA A 362 0.78 51.51 -59.06
N ASP A 363 1.36 50.43 -59.61
CA ASP A 363 2.28 50.42 -60.78
C ASP A 363 3.80 50.64 -60.56
N ARG A 364 4.55 49.53 -60.34
CA ARG A 364 5.63 49.01 -61.24
C ARG A 364 6.55 47.95 -60.58
N ALA A 365 6.28 46.65 -60.77
CA ALA A 365 7.24 45.54 -60.57
C ALA A 365 6.79 44.20 -61.23
N THR A 366 6.46 44.25 -62.52
CA THR A 366 5.58 43.33 -63.27
C THR A 366 6.19 41.98 -63.73
N GLU A 367 6.94 41.23 -62.91
CA GLU A 367 7.69 40.06 -63.46
C GLU A 367 8.06 38.93 -62.45
N ARG A 368 7.36 38.80 -61.32
CA ARG A 368 7.58 37.71 -60.33
C ARG A 368 6.32 37.13 -59.67
N THR A 369 5.14 37.68 -59.95
CA THR A 369 3.91 37.33 -59.24
C THR A 369 3.13 36.20 -59.94
N ASP A 370 3.28 36.06 -61.25
CA ASP A 370 2.55 35.08 -62.07
C ASP A 370 2.77 33.62 -61.58
N ASP A 371 4.00 33.21 -61.19
CA ASP A 371 4.27 31.87 -60.60
C ASP A 371 3.61 31.65 -59.22
N ALA A 372 3.35 32.72 -58.47
CA ALA A 372 2.65 32.65 -57.19
C ALA A 372 1.13 32.63 -57.36
N ILE A 373 0.63 33.10 -58.51
CA ILE A 373 -0.80 33.18 -58.85
C ILE A 373 -1.34 31.78 -59.16
N ASP A 374 -0.63 30.95 -59.94
CA ASP A 374 -1.08 29.59 -60.26
C ASP A 374 -1.15 28.68 -59.01
N GLN A 375 -0.15 28.74 -58.13
CA GLN A 375 -0.19 28.02 -56.84
C GLN A 375 -1.21 28.58 -55.86
N LEU A 376 -1.61 29.85 -56.01
CA LEU A 376 -2.75 30.41 -55.29
C LEU A 376 -4.06 29.93 -55.88
N PHE A 377 -4.19 29.73 -57.20
CA PHE A 377 -5.42 29.23 -57.81
C PHE A 377 -5.70 27.78 -57.46
N ASP A 378 -4.72 26.88 -57.44
CA ASP A 378 -4.93 25.50 -56.94
C ASP A 378 -5.28 25.49 -55.44
N ARG A 379 -4.65 26.37 -54.65
CA ARG A 379 -4.93 26.48 -53.20
C ARG A 379 -6.25 27.21 -52.91
N LEU A 380 -6.69 28.14 -53.76
CA LEU A 380 -8.00 28.78 -53.70
C LEU A 380 -9.08 27.83 -54.17
N ALA A 381 -8.90 27.05 -55.24
CA ALA A 381 -9.88 26.05 -55.65
C ALA A 381 -10.11 25.00 -54.55
N ASN A 382 -9.04 24.53 -53.89
CA ASN A 382 -9.18 23.63 -52.74
C ASN A 382 -9.74 24.35 -51.50
N ARG A 383 -9.36 25.62 -51.27
CA ARG A 383 -9.80 26.38 -50.10
C ARG A 383 -11.14 27.09 -50.27
N ASP A 384 -11.69 27.20 -51.47
CA ASP A 384 -13.08 27.57 -51.71
C ASP A 384 -13.97 26.35 -51.42
N ALA A 385 -13.52 25.13 -51.72
CA ALA A 385 -14.16 23.91 -51.24
C ALA A 385 -14.01 23.72 -49.72
N GLU A 386 -12.89 24.12 -49.12
CA GLU A 386 -12.65 24.09 -47.67
C GLU A 386 -13.36 25.23 -46.93
N ILE A 387 -13.50 26.42 -47.54
CA ILE A 387 -14.31 27.53 -47.03
C ILE A 387 -15.79 27.23 -47.25
N GLU A 388 -16.18 26.47 -48.28
CA GLU A 388 -17.54 25.98 -48.42
C GLU A 388 -17.82 24.79 -47.50
N SER A 389 -16.83 23.96 -47.18
CA SER A 389 -16.91 22.98 -46.09
C SER A 389 -16.98 23.67 -44.75
N VAL A 390 -16.26 24.78 -44.53
CA VAL A 390 -16.44 25.61 -43.34
C VAL A 390 -17.66 26.53 -43.47
N ARG A 391 -18.26 26.62 -44.69
CA ARG A 391 -19.66 27.03 -45.05
C ARG A 391 -20.69 25.91 -44.93
N GLU A 392 -20.21 24.77 -44.48
CA GLU A 392 -20.91 23.66 -43.87
C GLU A 392 -20.12 23.20 -42.59
N ASP A 393 -19.43 24.11 -41.83
CA ASP A 393 -18.99 23.90 -40.41
C ASP A 393 -19.41 24.94 -39.29
N LEU A 394 -19.53 26.27 -39.53
CA LEU A 394 -20.18 27.29 -38.63
C LEU A 394 -21.76 27.43 -38.46
N GLU A 395 -22.63 27.48 -39.48
CA GLU A 395 -24.10 27.70 -39.50
C GLU A 395 -24.85 26.69 -38.61
N ALA A 396 -24.63 25.37 -38.69
CA ALA A 396 -25.20 24.47 -37.66
C ALA A 396 -24.51 24.60 -36.31
N LEU A 397 -23.28 25.12 -36.23
CA LEU A 397 -22.69 25.51 -34.94
C LEU A 397 -23.40 26.76 -34.37
N PHE A 398 -24.03 27.59 -35.22
CA PHE A 398 -24.95 28.64 -34.79
C PHE A 398 -26.35 28.09 -34.45
N ASP A 399 -26.87 27.10 -35.17
CA ASP A 399 -28.10 26.38 -34.77
C ASP A 399 -27.89 25.68 -33.40
N ASP A 400 -26.73 25.04 -33.18
CA ASP A 400 -26.33 24.42 -31.91
C ASP A 400 -26.14 25.48 -30.80
N LEU A 401 -25.57 26.66 -31.12
CA LEU A 401 -25.45 27.75 -30.17
C LEU A 401 -26.80 28.38 -29.82
N GLU A 402 -27.73 28.51 -30.77
CA GLU A 402 -29.11 28.98 -30.52
C GLU A 402 -29.86 27.96 -29.65
N TYR A 403 -29.65 26.66 -29.87
CA TYR A 403 -30.16 25.58 -29.01
C TYR A 403 -29.55 25.58 -27.59
N ILE A 404 -28.29 25.98 -27.43
CA ILE A 404 -27.64 26.13 -26.12
C ILE A 404 -28.04 27.44 -25.42
N GLU A 405 -28.18 28.56 -26.11
CA GLU A 405 -28.71 29.81 -25.51
C GLU A 405 -30.16 29.63 -25.06
N GLU A 406 -31.01 28.92 -25.81
CA GLU A 406 -32.38 28.60 -25.37
C GLU A 406 -32.42 27.65 -24.14
N ARG A 407 -31.35 26.86 -23.91
CA ARG A 407 -31.17 26.03 -22.70
C ARG A 407 -30.59 26.76 -21.48
N THR A 408 -30.05 27.97 -21.61
CA THR A 408 -29.33 28.65 -20.52
C THR A 408 -30.14 29.80 -19.87
N ALA A 409 -31.47 29.77 -20.02
CA ALA A 409 -32.40 30.77 -19.46
C ALA A 409 -33.53 30.16 -18.59
N ALA A 410 -33.28 29.00 -17.97
CA ALA A 410 -34.12 28.45 -16.89
C ALA A 410 -33.37 28.60 -15.56
N ALA A 411 -33.85 29.48 -14.68
CA ALA A 411 -33.13 29.93 -13.49
C ALA A 411 -33.43 29.10 -12.22
N GLU A 412 -33.79 27.82 -12.36
CA GLU A 412 -34.22 26.95 -11.25
C GLU A 412 -33.08 26.12 -10.63
N THR A 413 -31.96 25.91 -11.35
CA THR A 413 -30.86 25.01 -10.90
C THR A 413 -29.77 25.69 -10.06
N VAL A 414 -29.96 26.94 -9.63
CA VAL A 414 -29.03 27.64 -8.72
C VAL A 414 -29.51 27.56 -7.28
N ASP A 415 -30.82 27.57 -7.06
CA ASP A 415 -31.39 27.53 -5.70
C ASP A 415 -31.24 26.12 -5.05
N GLU A 416 -31.38 25.03 -5.83
CA GLU A 416 -31.07 23.65 -5.37
C GLU A 416 -29.59 23.45 -4.96
N LEU A 417 -28.68 24.33 -5.40
CA LEU A 417 -27.25 24.23 -5.09
C LEU A 417 -26.87 24.96 -3.79
N ASP A 418 -27.62 26.00 -3.41
CA ASP A 418 -27.44 26.69 -2.12
C ASP A 418 -27.97 25.81 -0.96
N GLU A 419 -29.13 25.14 -1.12
CA GLU A 419 -29.68 24.22 -0.11
C GLU A 419 -28.73 23.04 0.19
N ARG A 420 -28.05 22.52 -0.84
CA ARG A 420 -27.03 21.45 -0.68
C ARG A 420 -25.74 21.91 0.01
N LEU A 421 -25.43 23.20 0.00
CA LEU A 421 -24.26 23.74 0.69
C LEU A 421 -24.52 24.00 2.18
N GLU A 422 -25.77 24.20 2.58
CA GLU A 422 -26.15 24.39 3.99
C GLU A 422 -26.16 23.04 4.73
N SER A 423 -26.70 21.97 4.13
CA SER A 423 -26.62 20.60 4.67
C SER A 423 -25.18 20.12 4.93
N PHE A 424 -24.25 20.38 4.00
CA PHE A 424 -22.86 19.93 4.13
C PHE A 424 -22.08 20.67 5.24
N ALA A 425 -22.59 21.80 5.73
CA ALA A 425 -22.01 22.54 6.85
C ALA A 425 -22.46 22.01 8.22
N ASP A 426 -23.68 21.46 8.29
CA ASP A 426 -24.18 20.78 9.49
C ASP A 426 -23.46 19.42 9.66
N ASP A 427 -23.34 18.62 8.59
CA ASP A 427 -22.63 17.32 8.59
C ASP A 427 -21.18 17.42 9.15
N LEU A 428 -20.47 18.52 8.81
CA LEU A 428 -19.11 18.76 9.28
C LEU A 428 -19.04 19.12 10.78
N THR A 429 -20.12 19.68 11.33
CA THR A 429 -20.19 20.11 12.74
C THR A 429 -20.47 18.91 13.65
N ASP A 430 -21.28 17.95 13.20
CA ASP A 430 -21.53 16.70 13.93
C ASP A 430 -20.28 15.81 13.97
N LEU A 431 -19.51 15.76 12.88
CA LEU A 431 -18.25 15.00 12.81
C LEU A 431 -17.16 15.54 13.75
N GLU A 432 -17.11 16.85 13.99
CA GLU A 432 -16.17 17.47 14.95
C GLU A 432 -16.56 17.14 16.41
N ALA A 433 -17.82 16.80 16.68
CA ALA A 433 -18.32 16.42 18.00
C ALA A 433 -18.11 14.94 18.36
N GLU A 434 -18.02 14.03 17.37
CA GLU A 434 -17.73 12.60 17.61
C GLU A 434 -16.28 12.34 18.05
N SER A 435 -15.33 13.26 17.77
CA SER A 435 -13.91 13.03 18.02
C SER A 435 -13.44 13.23 19.48
N GLU A 436 -14.20 13.90 20.34
CA GLU A 436 -13.73 14.27 21.70
C GLU A 436 -14.11 13.26 22.82
N THR A 437 -14.84 12.17 22.54
CA THR A 437 -15.53 11.38 23.59
C THR A 437 -14.87 10.09 24.08
N HIS A 438 -13.77 9.59 23.48
CA HIS A 438 -13.28 8.22 23.78
C HIS A 438 -11.76 8.07 24.03
N ALA A 439 -11.32 8.36 25.25
CA ALA A 439 -10.32 7.56 25.99
C ALA A 439 -10.40 7.89 27.50
N SER A 440 -10.51 6.89 28.38
CA SER A 440 -10.59 7.08 29.84
C SER A 440 -9.36 6.51 30.55
N ASP A 441 -8.84 7.28 31.51
CA ASP A 441 -7.60 7.03 32.26
C ASP A 441 -7.51 5.67 32.97
N ASP A 442 -8.65 5.05 33.30
CA ASP A 442 -8.69 3.71 33.90
C ASP A 442 -7.93 2.67 33.04
N ALA A 443 -7.93 2.82 31.71
CA ALA A 443 -7.20 1.96 30.78
C ALA A 443 -5.67 2.11 30.85
N VAL A 444 -5.15 3.12 31.55
CA VAL A 444 -3.71 3.34 31.76
C VAL A 444 -3.25 2.75 33.10
N ASP A 445 -4.13 2.69 34.10
CA ASP A 445 -3.87 1.93 35.33
C ASP A 445 -3.94 0.42 35.05
N ASP A 446 -4.92 -0.06 34.27
CA ASP A 446 -5.00 -1.48 33.84
C ASP A 446 -3.73 -1.90 33.04
N LEU A 447 -3.31 -1.07 32.07
CA LEU A 447 -2.06 -1.27 31.30
C LEU A 447 -0.78 -1.19 32.16
N GLY A 448 -0.88 -0.57 33.36
CA GLY A 448 0.20 -0.51 34.34
C GLY A 448 0.34 -1.81 35.14
N ASP A 449 -0.79 -2.43 35.50
CA ASP A 449 -0.82 -3.75 36.15
C ASP A 449 -0.40 -4.85 35.13
N ASP A 450 -0.89 -4.79 33.87
CA ASP A 450 -0.44 -5.66 32.76
C ASP A 450 1.08 -5.61 32.54
N LEU A 451 1.72 -4.46 32.79
CA LEU A 451 3.16 -4.27 32.66
C LEU A 451 3.97 -4.80 33.86
N GLU A 452 3.39 -4.86 35.07
CA GLU A 452 4.03 -5.55 36.21
C GLU A 452 3.94 -7.08 36.02
N ASP A 453 2.81 -7.61 35.56
CA ASP A 453 2.66 -9.04 35.25
C ASP A 453 3.57 -9.45 34.06
N LEU A 454 3.69 -8.61 33.02
CA LEU A 454 4.62 -8.86 31.91
C LEU A 454 6.11 -8.77 32.30
N ASP A 455 6.50 -7.96 33.30
CA ASP A 455 7.90 -7.93 33.82
C ASP A 455 8.21 -9.20 34.64
N ASP A 456 7.25 -9.71 35.41
CA ASP A 456 7.38 -10.98 36.15
C ASP A 456 7.42 -12.18 35.17
N ASP A 457 6.57 -12.22 34.14
CA ASP A 457 6.59 -13.24 33.07
C ASP A 457 7.90 -13.21 32.26
N LEU A 458 8.36 -12.02 31.87
CA LEU A 458 9.64 -11.84 31.19
C LEU A 458 10.82 -12.21 32.12
N GLY A 459 10.63 -12.08 33.44
CA GLY A 459 11.50 -12.62 34.49
C GLY A 459 11.56 -14.15 34.49
N GLU A 460 10.43 -14.86 34.47
CA GLU A 460 10.39 -16.33 34.40
C GLU A 460 10.88 -16.87 33.05
N LEU A 461 10.59 -16.15 31.95
CA LEU A 461 11.12 -16.43 30.61
C LEU A 461 12.64 -16.23 30.57
N SER A 462 13.17 -15.20 31.23
CA SER A 462 14.61 -14.94 31.41
C SER A 462 15.29 -16.05 32.21
N GLU A 463 14.71 -16.53 33.31
CA GLU A 463 15.25 -17.68 34.06
C GLU A 463 15.20 -18.97 33.22
N SER A 464 14.15 -19.16 32.42
CA SER A 464 14.00 -20.30 31.51
C SER A 464 15.00 -20.26 30.34
N LEU A 465 15.23 -19.09 29.75
CA LEU A 465 16.21 -18.86 28.69
C LEU A 465 17.65 -18.97 29.21
N ALA A 466 17.92 -18.54 30.44
CA ALA A 466 19.18 -18.78 31.12
C ALA A 466 19.41 -20.29 31.39
N ALA A 467 18.39 -21.01 31.82
CA ALA A 467 18.45 -22.47 31.99
C ALA A 467 18.65 -23.20 30.65
N LEU A 468 18.01 -22.73 29.57
CA LEU A 468 18.20 -23.26 28.22
C LEU A 468 19.60 -22.93 27.68
N THR A 469 20.14 -21.75 27.98
CA THR A 469 21.51 -21.35 27.64
C THR A 469 22.55 -22.22 28.38
N ASP A 470 22.32 -22.52 29.66
CA ASP A 470 23.14 -23.47 30.42
C ASP A 470 23.00 -24.91 29.86
N GLU A 471 21.79 -25.36 29.47
CA GLU A 471 21.55 -26.69 28.89
C GLU A 471 22.17 -26.82 27.48
N VAL A 472 22.16 -25.75 26.66
CA VAL A 472 22.92 -25.65 25.39
C VAL A 472 24.42 -25.61 25.64
N GLY A 473 24.91 -24.88 26.64
CA GLY A 473 26.32 -24.84 27.00
C GLY A 473 26.86 -26.19 27.51
N ASP A 474 26.05 -26.94 28.26
CA ASP A 474 26.35 -28.33 28.64
C ASP A 474 26.29 -29.27 27.41
N LEU A 475 25.40 -29.01 26.44
CA LEU A 475 25.29 -29.79 25.20
C LEU A 475 26.48 -29.55 24.26
N ASP A 476 26.92 -28.30 24.08
CA ASP A 476 28.14 -27.93 23.37
C ASP A 476 29.39 -28.54 24.04
N ALA A 477 29.43 -28.58 25.37
CA ALA A 477 30.51 -29.25 26.10
C ALA A 477 30.46 -30.78 25.94
N GLU A 478 29.28 -31.41 25.86
CA GLU A 478 29.17 -32.84 25.56
C GLU A 478 29.49 -33.12 24.06
N LEU A 479 29.18 -32.18 23.15
CA LEU A 479 29.53 -32.23 21.73
C LEU A 479 31.04 -32.09 21.50
N GLU A 480 31.71 -31.08 22.07
CA GLU A 480 33.17 -30.90 22.00
C GLU A 480 33.90 -32.11 22.62
N ALA A 481 33.34 -32.71 23.68
CA ALA A 481 33.85 -33.95 24.25
C ALA A 481 33.66 -35.16 23.33
N VAL A 482 32.55 -35.24 22.59
CA VAL A 482 32.30 -36.28 21.56
C VAL A 482 33.21 -36.08 20.35
N GLU A 483 33.39 -34.86 19.86
CA GLU A 483 34.31 -34.54 18.77
C GLU A 483 35.76 -34.84 19.14
N THR A 484 36.19 -34.43 20.34
CA THR A 484 37.51 -34.78 20.89
C THR A 484 37.68 -36.29 20.99
N ALA A 485 36.67 -37.02 21.49
CA ALA A 485 36.71 -38.47 21.57
C ALA A 485 36.72 -39.14 20.18
N ALA A 486 36.02 -38.58 19.19
CA ALA A 486 36.01 -39.06 17.81
C ALA A 486 37.33 -38.76 17.09
N ALA A 487 37.96 -37.62 17.37
CA ALA A 487 39.29 -37.26 16.89
C ALA A 487 40.38 -38.15 17.52
N ASP A 488 40.31 -38.40 18.83
CA ASP A 488 41.18 -39.36 19.54
C ASP A 488 40.97 -40.79 19.04
N GLU A 489 39.73 -41.23 18.81
CA GLU A 489 39.47 -42.56 18.24
C GLU A 489 39.94 -42.66 16.79
N ARG A 490 39.72 -41.63 15.93
CA ARG A 490 40.28 -41.58 14.57
C ARG A 490 41.80 -41.61 14.59
N GLY A 491 42.46 -40.82 15.43
CA GLY A 491 43.91 -40.83 15.61
C GLY A 491 44.43 -42.19 16.07
N ALA A 492 43.75 -42.83 17.03
CA ALA A 492 44.07 -44.19 17.46
C ALA A 492 43.74 -45.27 16.40
N LEU A 493 42.79 -45.01 15.49
CA LEU A 493 42.49 -45.89 14.36
C LEU A 493 43.56 -45.76 13.27
N ASP A 494 44.02 -44.55 12.97
CA ASP A 494 45.12 -44.26 12.03
C ASP A 494 46.46 -44.78 12.54
N GLU A 495 46.76 -44.61 13.83
CA GLU A 495 47.97 -45.19 14.44
C GLU A 495 47.90 -46.73 14.41
N ARG A 496 46.72 -47.32 14.64
CA ARG A 496 46.49 -48.77 14.48
C ARG A 496 46.48 -49.24 13.02
N LEU A 497 46.07 -48.42 12.05
CA LEU A 497 46.14 -48.71 10.62
C LEU A 497 47.58 -48.63 10.12
N THR A 498 48.35 -47.68 10.64
CA THR A 498 49.79 -47.54 10.40
C THR A 498 50.54 -48.75 10.99
N ASP A 499 50.29 -49.09 12.26
CA ASP A 499 50.85 -50.29 12.90
C ASP A 499 50.40 -51.58 12.18
N ALA A 500 49.13 -51.68 11.77
CA ALA A 500 48.64 -52.83 11.03
C ALA A 500 49.27 -52.93 9.64
N THR A 501 49.54 -51.81 8.98
CA THR A 501 50.22 -51.75 7.67
C THR A 501 51.69 -52.11 7.80
N ALA A 502 52.37 -51.65 8.86
CA ALA A 502 53.75 -52.05 9.18
C ALA A 502 53.85 -53.52 9.61
N ASP A 503 52.88 -54.03 10.38
CA ASP A 503 52.74 -55.47 10.70
C ASP A 503 52.51 -56.27 9.39
N LEU A 504 51.73 -55.75 8.42
CA LEU A 504 51.44 -56.41 7.14
C LEU A 504 52.63 -56.38 6.18
N GLU A 505 53.38 -55.27 6.12
CA GLU A 505 54.66 -55.16 5.40
C GLU A 505 55.71 -56.10 6.01
N THR A 506 55.81 -56.15 7.33
CA THR A 506 56.66 -57.13 8.05
C THR A 506 56.23 -58.58 7.77
N VAL A 507 54.92 -58.86 7.67
CA VAL A 507 54.40 -60.18 7.30
C VAL A 507 54.66 -60.51 5.83
N ALA A 508 54.64 -59.53 4.93
CA ALA A 508 55.03 -59.68 3.53
C ALA A 508 56.54 -59.99 3.42
N GLU A 509 57.41 -59.19 4.04
CA GLU A 509 58.86 -59.46 4.12
C GLU A 509 59.16 -60.85 4.71
N ARG A 510 58.43 -61.27 5.75
CA ARG A 510 58.56 -62.61 6.33
C ARG A 510 58.00 -63.71 5.44
N THR A 511 57.01 -63.42 4.62
CA THR A 511 56.45 -64.37 3.65
C THR A 511 57.42 -64.54 2.48
N ASP A 512 57.99 -63.47 1.94
CA ASP A 512 59.06 -63.50 0.94
C ASP A 512 60.28 -64.24 1.49
N ALA A 513 60.72 -63.97 2.72
CA ALA A 513 61.82 -64.70 3.37
C ALA A 513 61.49 -66.18 3.64
N VAL A 514 60.21 -66.54 3.83
CA VAL A 514 59.75 -67.92 3.94
C VAL A 514 59.66 -68.58 2.57
N GLU A 515 59.30 -67.88 1.50
CA GLU A 515 59.33 -68.40 0.13
C GLU A 515 60.78 -68.63 -0.34
N ASP A 516 61.68 -67.65 -0.14
CA ASP A 516 63.13 -67.78 -0.35
C ASP A 516 63.70 -68.93 0.49
N GLY A 517 63.29 -69.04 1.76
CA GLY A 517 63.66 -70.13 2.64
C GLY A 517 63.12 -71.49 2.18
N LEU A 518 61.91 -71.54 1.64
CA LEU A 518 61.28 -72.76 1.11
C LEU A 518 61.90 -73.18 -0.22
N ASP A 519 62.32 -72.24 -1.06
CA ASP A 519 63.04 -72.50 -2.32
C ASP A 519 64.52 -72.86 -2.08
N ALA A 520 65.14 -72.28 -1.05
CA ALA A 520 66.42 -72.76 -0.52
C ALA A 520 66.27 -74.20 0.03
N VAL A 521 65.25 -74.48 0.84
CA VAL A 521 64.98 -75.84 1.34
C VAL A 521 64.62 -76.81 0.21
N ARG A 522 63.91 -76.39 -0.85
CA ARG A 522 63.67 -77.22 -2.05
C ARG A 522 64.97 -77.51 -2.78
N THR A 523 65.86 -76.52 -2.92
CA THR A 523 67.18 -76.67 -3.53
C THR A 523 68.07 -77.59 -2.71
N ASP A 524 68.17 -77.36 -1.39
CA ASP A 524 68.84 -78.23 -0.42
C ASP A 524 68.23 -79.65 -0.45
N LEU A 525 66.91 -79.81 -0.62
CA LEU A 525 66.25 -81.12 -0.65
C LEU A 525 66.44 -81.85 -1.99
N ASP A 526 66.53 -81.14 -3.12
CA ASP A 526 66.93 -81.74 -4.40
C ASP A 526 68.44 -82.05 -4.45
N GLU A 527 69.29 -81.26 -3.78
CA GLU A 527 70.72 -81.55 -3.63
C GLU A 527 70.98 -82.68 -2.61
N ILE A 528 70.21 -82.76 -1.53
CA ILE A 528 70.15 -83.92 -0.64
C ILE A 528 69.61 -85.12 -1.40
N ARG A 529 68.65 -84.97 -2.32
CA ARG A 529 68.12 -86.07 -3.13
C ARG A 529 69.15 -86.60 -4.13
N THR A 530 69.95 -85.75 -4.78
CA THR A 530 71.07 -86.21 -5.62
C THR A 530 72.18 -86.81 -4.77
N THR A 531 72.61 -86.16 -3.68
CA THR A 531 73.65 -86.72 -2.81
C THR A 531 73.22 -88.00 -2.08
N LEU A 532 71.93 -88.20 -1.78
CA LEU A 532 71.39 -89.45 -1.24
C LEU A 532 71.29 -90.53 -2.34
N THR A 533 71.00 -90.15 -3.60
CA THR A 533 71.15 -91.06 -4.75
C THR A 533 72.61 -91.48 -4.94
N ASP A 534 73.57 -90.57 -4.77
CA ASP A 534 75.01 -90.84 -4.83
C ASP A 534 75.54 -91.59 -3.58
N LEU A 535 74.92 -91.42 -2.40
CA LEU A 535 75.20 -92.18 -1.17
C LEU A 535 74.59 -93.59 -1.18
N GLU A 536 73.44 -93.79 -1.85
CA GLU A 536 72.91 -95.13 -2.15
C GLU A 536 73.88 -95.91 -3.06
N GLU A 537 74.66 -95.23 -3.91
CA GLU A 537 75.83 -95.84 -4.58
C GLU A 537 77.11 -95.87 -3.70
N THR A 538 77.28 -94.95 -2.74
CA THR A 538 78.52 -94.84 -1.94
C THR A 538 78.33 -94.52 -0.43
N ALA A 539 78.43 -95.54 0.43
CA ALA A 539 78.37 -95.35 1.88
C ALA A 539 79.64 -94.71 2.49
N ALA A 540 79.52 -93.48 3.04
CA ALA A 540 79.98 -93.05 4.39
C ALA A 540 80.37 -91.55 4.51
N THR A 541 79.93 -90.86 5.59
CA THR A 541 80.76 -90.43 6.75
C THR A 541 79.96 -89.58 7.77
N GLU A 542 80.43 -89.50 9.03
CA GLU A 542 79.73 -88.85 10.15
C GLU A 542 79.49 -87.33 9.99
N ALA A 543 80.26 -86.61 9.16
CA ALA A 543 80.17 -85.16 9.03
C ALA A 543 78.80 -84.67 8.50
N ALA A 544 78.21 -85.39 7.54
CA ALA A 544 76.89 -85.04 7.00
C ALA A 544 75.75 -85.25 8.01
N LEU A 545 75.98 -86.05 9.07
CA LEU A 545 75.02 -86.17 10.18
C LEU A 545 75.15 -85.03 11.19
N GLU A 546 76.33 -84.42 11.32
CA GLU A 546 76.57 -83.26 12.19
C GLU A 546 75.88 -82.02 11.58
N GLU A 547 76.09 -81.76 10.29
CA GLU A 547 75.43 -80.67 9.54
C GLU A 547 73.90 -80.77 9.54
N VAL A 548 73.33 -81.97 9.34
CA VAL A 548 71.88 -82.20 9.47
C VAL A 548 71.39 -82.03 10.92
N THR A 549 72.23 -82.29 11.92
CA THR A 549 71.87 -82.06 13.34
C THR A 549 71.87 -80.58 13.68
N ASP A 550 72.82 -79.81 13.14
CA ASP A 550 72.87 -78.36 13.30
C ASP A 550 71.66 -77.69 12.62
N ARG A 551 71.32 -78.10 11.38
CA ARG A 551 70.12 -77.62 10.66
C ARG A 551 68.81 -77.93 11.38
N VAL A 552 68.69 -79.11 12.00
CA VAL A 552 67.54 -79.48 12.83
C VAL A 552 67.50 -78.67 14.14
N SER A 553 68.66 -78.29 14.69
CA SER A 553 68.73 -77.44 15.88
C SER A 553 68.35 -75.99 15.57
N GLU A 554 68.73 -75.48 14.40
CA GLU A 554 68.33 -74.18 13.84
C GLU A 554 66.80 -74.12 13.64
N LEU A 555 66.23 -75.09 12.92
CA LEU A 555 64.77 -75.26 12.75
C LEU A 555 63.99 -75.49 14.06
N THR A 556 64.65 -75.96 15.12
CA THR A 556 64.00 -76.06 16.45
C THR A 556 63.90 -74.68 17.09
N GLY A 557 64.94 -73.83 16.95
CA GLY A 557 64.90 -72.44 17.41
C GLY A 557 63.85 -71.60 16.67
N ASP A 558 63.77 -71.73 15.34
CA ASP A 558 62.74 -71.06 14.54
C ASP A 558 61.31 -71.43 14.97
N LEU A 559 61.12 -72.68 15.42
CA LEU A 559 59.83 -73.20 15.89
C LEU A 559 59.51 -72.73 17.31
N ASP A 560 60.49 -72.65 18.21
CA ASP A 560 60.36 -72.04 19.54
C ASP A 560 60.01 -70.53 19.42
N ASP A 561 60.63 -69.80 18.49
CA ASP A 561 60.34 -68.38 18.23
C ASP A 561 58.95 -68.18 17.59
N LEU A 562 58.49 -69.14 16.76
CA LEU A 562 57.14 -69.13 16.19
C LEU A 562 56.07 -69.44 17.25
N GLU A 563 56.31 -70.39 18.17
CA GLU A 563 55.43 -70.67 19.31
C GLU A 563 55.28 -69.41 20.18
N ALA A 564 56.39 -68.73 20.48
CA ALA A 564 56.36 -67.45 21.20
C ALA A 564 55.64 -66.32 20.44
N ALA A 565 55.60 -66.34 19.10
CA ALA A 565 54.83 -65.37 18.32
C ALA A 565 53.31 -65.64 18.41
N VAL A 566 52.90 -66.91 18.42
CA VAL A 566 51.50 -67.32 18.62
C VAL A 566 51.01 -66.95 20.02
N ASP A 567 51.78 -67.21 21.08
CA ASP A 567 51.43 -66.81 22.46
C ASP A 567 51.15 -65.29 22.60
N ARG A 568 51.92 -64.46 21.87
CA ARG A 568 51.71 -63.00 21.84
C ARG A 568 50.45 -62.61 21.06
N ALA A 569 50.12 -63.33 19.99
CA ALA A 569 48.89 -63.11 19.24
C ALA A 569 47.64 -63.49 20.07
N GLU A 570 47.66 -64.61 20.77
CA GLU A 570 46.60 -65.00 21.72
C GLU A 570 46.41 -63.91 22.80
N THR A 571 47.52 -63.39 23.37
CA THR A 571 47.47 -62.30 24.35
C THR A 571 46.88 -60.99 23.77
N ARG A 572 47.16 -60.64 22.50
CA ARG A 572 46.53 -59.49 21.83
C ARG A 572 45.03 -59.71 21.63
N ILE A 573 44.59 -60.93 21.28
CA ILE A 573 43.19 -61.29 21.06
C ILE A 573 42.39 -61.25 22.37
N ASP A 574 42.93 -61.75 23.47
CA ASP A 574 42.32 -61.64 24.80
C ASP A 574 42.15 -60.16 25.21
N GLY A 575 43.17 -59.32 24.93
CA GLY A 575 43.10 -57.88 25.18
C GLY A 575 42.05 -57.14 24.36
N VAL A 576 41.87 -57.50 23.08
CA VAL A 576 40.80 -56.96 22.22
C VAL A 576 39.42 -57.42 22.70
N SER A 577 39.29 -58.67 23.14
CA SER A 577 38.05 -59.22 23.68
C SER A 577 37.62 -58.48 24.95
N GLY A 578 38.55 -58.21 25.87
CA GLY A 578 38.26 -57.43 27.08
C GLY A 578 37.81 -55.99 26.79
N ARG A 579 38.42 -55.32 25.79
CA ARG A 579 37.99 -53.98 25.37
C ARG A 579 36.58 -53.95 24.78
N LEU A 580 36.15 -55.03 24.10
CA LEU A 580 34.78 -55.15 23.58
C LEU A 580 33.75 -55.37 24.70
N GLU A 581 34.08 -56.13 25.75
CA GLU A 581 33.21 -56.27 26.94
C GLU A 581 33.05 -54.93 27.70
N GLU A 582 34.14 -54.13 27.78
CA GLU A 582 34.11 -52.79 28.37
C GLU A 582 33.28 -51.79 27.53
N LEU A 583 33.42 -51.82 26.20
CA LEU A 583 32.59 -51.04 25.28
C LEU A 583 31.11 -51.41 25.37
N SER A 584 30.76 -52.71 25.42
CA SER A 584 29.37 -53.16 25.63
C SER A 584 28.79 -52.57 26.91
N THR A 585 29.56 -52.58 28.00
CA THR A 585 29.12 -52.04 29.30
C THR A 585 28.93 -50.51 29.26
N ARG A 586 29.77 -49.78 28.50
CA ARG A 586 29.59 -48.34 28.26
C ARG A 586 28.31 -48.06 27.46
N ILE A 587 28.05 -48.83 26.41
CA ILE A 587 26.83 -48.69 25.60
C ILE A 587 25.59 -48.94 26.46
N ASP A 588 25.56 -50.05 27.22
CA ASP A 588 24.45 -50.35 28.15
C ASP A 588 24.20 -49.20 29.16
N SER A 589 25.27 -48.54 29.63
CA SER A 589 25.17 -47.40 30.57
C SER A 589 24.73 -46.10 29.90
N VAL A 590 25.03 -45.89 28.61
CA VAL A 590 24.56 -44.73 27.84
C VAL A 590 23.07 -44.92 27.50
N SER A 591 22.66 -46.11 27.07
CA SER A 591 21.24 -46.43 26.86
C SER A 591 20.41 -46.19 28.13
N GLY A 592 20.90 -46.59 29.31
CA GLY A 592 20.22 -46.32 30.58
C GLY A 592 20.15 -44.83 30.96
N ARG A 593 21.15 -44.00 30.58
CA ARG A 593 21.07 -42.54 30.76
C ARG A 593 20.02 -41.93 29.84
N LEU A 594 19.95 -42.40 28.59
CA LEU A 594 19.00 -41.91 27.59
C LEU A 594 17.55 -42.26 27.97
N GLU A 595 17.31 -43.46 28.50
CA GLU A 595 16.02 -43.84 29.08
C GLU A 595 15.62 -42.89 30.24
N GLU A 596 16.54 -42.59 31.17
CA GLU A 596 16.28 -41.69 32.32
C GLU A 596 16.19 -40.19 31.92
N GLN A 597 16.67 -39.82 30.73
CA GLN A 597 16.51 -38.49 30.14
C GLN A 597 15.15 -38.37 29.45
N SER A 598 14.73 -39.39 28.69
CA SER A 598 13.38 -39.47 28.10
C SER A 598 12.31 -39.34 29.18
N GLU A 599 12.38 -40.13 30.26
CA GLU A 599 11.42 -40.06 31.38
C GLU A 599 11.39 -38.67 32.08
N ARG A 600 12.47 -37.88 32.00
CA ARG A 600 12.50 -36.48 32.50
C ARG A 600 11.90 -35.50 31.51
N THR A 601 12.13 -35.70 30.22
CA THR A 601 11.57 -34.88 29.15
C THR A 601 10.06 -35.05 29.10
N ASP A 602 9.55 -36.29 29.16
CA ASP A 602 8.12 -36.60 29.27
C ASP A 602 7.50 -35.86 30.48
N ALA A 603 8.15 -35.93 31.66
CA ALA A 603 7.67 -35.25 32.87
C ALA A 603 7.83 -33.72 32.87
N ARG A 604 8.65 -33.14 31.98
CA ARG A 604 8.70 -31.70 31.71
C ARG A 604 7.53 -31.30 30.80
N PHE A 605 7.24 -32.08 29.76
CA PHE A 605 6.08 -31.87 28.88
C PHE A 605 4.75 -31.97 29.65
N ASP A 606 4.55 -33.00 30.48
CA ASP A 606 3.37 -33.14 31.36
C ASP A 606 3.17 -31.90 32.27
N ALA A 607 4.26 -31.23 32.67
CA ALA A 607 4.22 -30.04 33.53
C ALA A 607 3.90 -28.76 32.74
N VAL A 608 4.48 -28.60 31.55
CA VAL A 608 4.17 -27.49 30.64
C VAL A 608 2.72 -27.57 30.16
N GLU A 609 2.24 -28.76 29.78
CA GLU A 609 0.83 -29.00 29.41
C GLU A 609 -0.11 -28.53 30.54
N SER A 610 0.18 -28.89 31.80
CA SER A 610 -0.61 -28.48 32.95
C SER A 610 -0.52 -27.00 33.30
N THR A 611 0.55 -26.28 32.92
CA THR A 611 0.67 -24.83 33.11
C THR A 611 -0.12 -24.11 32.01
N VAL A 612 0.05 -24.50 30.75
CA VAL A 612 -0.69 -23.95 29.61
C VAL A 612 -2.20 -24.16 29.76
N ASP A 613 -2.64 -25.32 30.29
CA ASP A 613 -4.05 -25.57 30.65
C ASP A 613 -4.59 -24.60 31.73
N GLU A 614 -3.74 -24.13 32.67
CA GLU A 614 -4.14 -23.18 33.72
C GLU A 614 -4.16 -21.73 33.19
N GLU A 615 -3.19 -21.34 32.36
CA GLU A 615 -3.14 -20.03 31.68
C GLU A 615 -4.30 -19.84 30.69
N ILE A 616 -4.59 -20.86 29.86
CA ILE A 616 -5.74 -20.83 28.94
C ILE A 616 -7.05 -20.63 29.72
N ALA A 617 -7.19 -21.20 30.92
CA ALA A 617 -8.37 -21.03 31.75
C ALA A 617 -8.49 -19.60 32.33
N ALA A 618 -7.37 -18.94 32.65
CA ALA A 618 -7.38 -17.54 33.06
C ALA A 618 -7.81 -16.61 31.91
N VAL A 619 -7.25 -16.81 30.72
CA VAL A 619 -7.60 -16.07 29.50
C VAL A 619 -9.08 -16.29 29.10
N ASP A 620 -9.65 -17.48 29.32
CA ASP A 620 -11.07 -17.76 29.07
C ASP A 620 -12.00 -16.98 30.03
N ASP A 621 -11.63 -16.88 31.33
CA ASP A 621 -12.35 -16.09 32.35
C ASP A 621 -12.26 -14.57 32.06
N GLU A 622 -11.12 -14.09 31.55
CA GLU A 622 -10.92 -12.69 31.17
C GLU A 622 -11.69 -12.32 29.88
N LEU A 623 -11.67 -13.21 28.88
CA LEU A 623 -12.51 -13.09 27.69
C LEU A 623 -14.01 -13.13 28.03
N GLU A 624 -14.43 -13.77 29.12
CA GLU A 624 -15.81 -13.68 29.63
C GLU A 624 -16.14 -12.28 30.16
N THR A 625 -15.18 -11.55 30.74
CA THR A 625 -15.34 -10.16 31.19
C THR A 625 -15.37 -9.17 30.01
N VAL A 626 -14.48 -9.34 29.03
CA VAL A 626 -14.49 -8.55 27.79
C VAL A 626 -15.80 -8.78 27.00
N ARG A 627 -16.37 -10.00 27.05
CA ARG A 627 -17.69 -10.31 26.47
C ARG A 627 -18.81 -9.47 27.09
N GLU A 628 -18.88 -9.39 28.42
CA GLU A 628 -19.91 -8.62 29.14
C GLU A 628 -19.85 -7.13 28.76
N THR A 629 -18.65 -6.54 28.70
CA THR A 629 -18.51 -5.12 28.31
C THR A 629 -18.87 -4.81 26.85
N VAL A 630 -18.62 -5.74 25.91
CA VAL A 630 -19.02 -5.55 24.50
C VAL A 630 -20.53 -5.65 24.32
N ASP A 631 -21.19 -6.57 25.05
CA ASP A 631 -22.65 -6.69 25.03
C ASP A 631 -23.32 -5.40 25.59
N ASP A 632 -22.76 -4.78 26.64
CA ASP A 632 -23.20 -3.47 27.15
C ASP A 632 -23.07 -2.34 26.11
N ARG A 633 -21.97 -2.30 25.33
CA ARG A 633 -21.78 -1.29 24.26
C ARG A 633 -22.74 -1.51 23.09
N ALA A 634 -23.02 -2.76 22.73
CA ALA A 634 -23.98 -3.07 21.67
C ALA A 634 -25.40 -2.59 22.01
N ALA A 635 -25.83 -2.78 23.26
CA ALA A 635 -27.12 -2.27 23.74
C ALA A 635 -27.22 -0.73 23.70
N ALA A 636 -26.11 -0.02 23.93
CA ALA A 636 -26.07 1.44 23.82
C ALA A 636 -26.23 1.93 22.36
N LEU A 637 -25.59 1.26 21.39
CA LEU A 637 -25.68 1.61 19.97
C LEU A 637 -27.08 1.35 19.37
N GLU A 638 -27.78 0.30 19.81
CA GLU A 638 -29.16 0.03 19.38
C GLU A 638 -30.13 1.13 19.85
N ALA A 639 -29.95 1.63 21.08
CA ALA A 639 -30.73 2.76 21.60
C ALA A 639 -30.47 4.09 20.85
N VAL A 640 -29.25 4.31 20.34
CA VAL A 640 -28.95 5.47 19.48
C VAL A 640 -29.64 5.34 18.12
N ARG A 641 -29.68 4.13 17.55
CA ARG A 641 -30.35 3.88 16.26
C ARG A 641 -31.85 4.14 16.32
N ASP A 642 -32.53 3.68 17.37
CA ASP A 642 -33.97 3.93 17.56
C ASP A 642 -34.29 5.43 17.61
N VAL A 643 -33.40 6.26 18.18
CA VAL A 643 -33.55 7.73 18.19
C VAL A 643 -33.40 8.33 16.79
N ILE A 644 -32.55 7.77 15.93
CA ILE A 644 -32.38 8.22 14.54
C ILE A 644 -33.64 7.88 13.72
N ASP A 645 -34.15 6.66 13.84
CA ASP A 645 -35.38 6.23 13.13
C ASP A 645 -36.60 7.09 13.57
N ASP A 646 -36.75 7.42 14.86
CA ASP A 646 -37.75 8.37 15.36
C ASP A 646 -37.55 9.79 14.77
N LEU A 647 -36.31 10.22 14.59
CA LEU A 647 -35.98 11.53 14.01
C LEU A 647 -36.36 11.60 12.53
N GLU A 648 -36.09 10.54 11.76
CA GLU A 648 -36.54 10.39 10.37
C GLU A 648 -38.07 10.42 10.25
N GLU A 649 -38.82 9.75 11.14
CA GLU A 649 -40.29 9.80 11.12
C GLU A 649 -40.80 11.24 11.37
N THR A 650 -40.18 12.00 12.29
CA THR A 650 -40.55 13.42 12.50
C THR A 650 -40.11 14.37 11.38
N ALA A 651 -39.09 14.01 10.60
CA ALA A 651 -38.69 14.74 9.40
C ALA A 651 -39.65 14.50 8.21
N ALA A 652 -40.30 13.33 8.17
CA ALA A 652 -41.24 12.92 7.13
C ALA A 652 -42.68 13.43 7.29
N ASP A 653 -42.95 14.33 8.25
CA ASP A 653 -44.29 14.81 8.58
C ASP A 653 -44.83 15.82 7.51
N ASP A 654 -45.52 15.28 6.49
CA ASP A 654 -46.07 15.98 5.30
C ASP A 654 -46.77 17.33 5.62
N GLU A 655 -47.36 17.50 6.81
CA GLU A 655 -48.05 18.74 7.20
C GLU A 655 -47.13 19.99 7.21
N ARG A 656 -45.80 19.81 7.34
CA ARG A 656 -44.83 20.92 7.19
C ARG A 656 -44.55 21.26 5.74
N VAL A 657 -44.48 20.26 4.87
CA VAL A 657 -44.25 20.41 3.43
C VAL A 657 -45.47 21.04 2.74
N ASP A 658 -46.68 20.62 3.12
CA ASP A 658 -47.94 21.26 2.70
C ASP A 658 -47.98 22.76 3.09
N GLY A 659 -47.47 23.12 4.28
CA GLY A 659 -47.37 24.51 4.72
C GLY A 659 -46.41 25.36 3.87
N ILE A 660 -45.25 24.80 3.50
CA ILE A 660 -44.27 25.46 2.60
C ILE A 660 -44.85 25.58 1.17
N SER A 661 -45.61 24.59 0.71
CA SER A 661 -46.30 24.59 -0.58
C SER A 661 -47.40 25.67 -0.68
N ASP A 662 -48.16 25.89 0.40
CA ASP A 662 -49.11 27.01 0.51
C ASP A 662 -48.38 28.37 0.47
N ASP A 663 -47.26 28.53 1.20
CA ASP A 663 -46.44 29.76 1.19
C ASP A 663 -45.79 30.02 -0.19
N LEU A 664 -45.35 28.97 -0.90
CA LEU A 664 -44.83 29.05 -2.27
C LEU A 664 -45.92 29.53 -3.24
N THR A 665 -47.15 29.04 -3.08
CA THR A 665 -48.31 29.45 -3.90
C THR A 665 -48.64 30.94 -3.70
N ASP A 666 -48.53 31.45 -2.48
CA ASP A 666 -48.70 32.89 -2.19
C ASP A 666 -47.52 33.73 -2.76
N LEU A 667 -46.31 33.16 -2.84
CA LEU A 667 -45.15 33.80 -3.47
C LEU A 667 -45.26 33.86 -5.00
N GLU A 668 -45.71 32.79 -5.67
CA GLU A 668 -46.02 32.79 -7.11
C GLU A 668 -47.02 33.88 -7.48
N ALA A 669 -48.06 34.06 -6.66
CA ALA A 669 -49.04 35.12 -6.86
C ALA A 669 -48.42 36.54 -6.77
N ALA A 670 -47.45 36.74 -5.86
CA ALA A 670 -46.70 37.99 -5.74
C ALA A 670 -45.75 38.24 -6.93
N VAL A 671 -45.15 37.19 -7.49
CA VAL A 671 -44.34 37.26 -8.72
C VAL A 671 -45.22 37.63 -9.92
N SER A 672 -46.42 37.07 -10.05
CA SER A 672 -47.36 37.42 -11.12
C SER A 672 -47.80 38.90 -11.08
N ASP A 673 -48.04 39.47 -9.88
CA ASP A 673 -48.32 40.90 -9.70
C ASP A 673 -47.11 41.80 -10.06
N LEU A 674 -45.88 41.30 -9.89
CA LEU A 674 -44.65 41.97 -10.32
C LEU A 674 -44.48 41.94 -11.84
N ASP A 675 -44.87 40.84 -12.50
CA ASP A 675 -44.82 40.67 -13.94
C ASP A 675 -45.82 41.60 -14.66
N ASP A 676 -47.04 41.74 -14.12
CA ASP A 676 -48.03 42.76 -14.54
C ASP A 676 -47.46 44.19 -14.40
N SER A 677 -46.60 44.41 -13.40
CA SER A 677 -45.89 45.69 -13.20
C SER A 677 -44.75 45.90 -14.21
N ILE A 678 -44.03 44.85 -14.59
CA ILE A 678 -43.01 44.87 -15.65
C ILE A 678 -43.66 45.17 -17.01
N ALA A 679 -44.78 44.52 -17.34
CA ALA A 679 -45.55 44.80 -18.55
C ALA A 679 -45.97 46.28 -18.66
N GLY A 680 -46.35 46.90 -17.53
CA GLY A 680 -46.64 48.34 -17.46
C GLY A 680 -45.42 49.25 -17.67
N VAL A 681 -44.21 48.78 -17.35
CA VAL A 681 -42.95 49.48 -17.69
C VAL A 681 -42.60 49.30 -19.17
N SER A 682 -42.86 48.13 -19.75
CA SER A 682 -42.68 47.87 -21.19
C SER A 682 -43.57 48.75 -22.07
N GLU A 683 -44.86 48.92 -21.75
CA GLU A 683 -45.72 49.90 -22.45
C GLU A 683 -45.15 51.34 -22.35
N MET A 684 -44.43 51.67 -21.28
CA MET A 684 -43.79 52.97 -21.09
C MET A 684 -42.50 53.12 -21.91
N LEU A 685 -41.80 52.02 -22.19
CA LEU A 685 -40.70 51.95 -23.15
C LEU A 685 -41.20 52.10 -24.59
N ASP A 686 -42.31 51.46 -24.96
CA ASP A 686 -42.92 51.58 -26.30
C ASP A 686 -43.31 53.03 -26.64
N ASP A 687 -43.85 53.82 -25.68
CA ASP A 687 -44.11 55.26 -25.90
C ASP A 687 -42.81 56.06 -26.09
N LEU A 688 -41.74 55.65 -25.39
CA LEU A 688 -40.40 56.25 -25.51
C LEU A 688 -39.72 55.90 -26.85
N GLU A 689 -39.89 54.67 -27.33
CA GLU A 689 -39.45 54.21 -28.65
C GLU A 689 -40.23 54.95 -29.75
N SER A 690 -41.56 55.01 -29.65
CA SER A 690 -42.41 55.75 -30.60
C SER A 690 -42.03 57.23 -30.69
N ARG A 691 -41.57 57.82 -29.59
CA ARG A 691 -41.02 59.19 -29.56
C ARG A 691 -39.60 59.31 -30.10
N THR A 692 -38.85 58.22 -30.20
CA THR A 692 -37.52 58.12 -30.82
C THR A 692 -37.66 57.90 -32.33
N ALA A 693 -38.64 57.11 -32.78
CA ALA A 693 -38.99 56.88 -34.19
C ALA A 693 -39.44 58.16 -34.94
N ALA A 694 -39.67 59.27 -34.25
CA ALA A 694 -39.97 60.58 -34.84
C ALA A 694 -38.74 61.33 -35.42
N VAL A 695 -37.58 60.68 -35.52
CA VAL A 695 -36.34 61.22 -36.10
C VAL A 695 -36.09 60.62 -37.49
N GLU A 696 -36.56 61.31 -38.55
CA GLU A 696 -36.41 60.84 -39.93
C GLU A 696 -35.00 61.07 -40.51
N THR A 697 -34.19 60.01 -40.65
CA THR A 697 -32.96 60.00 -41.48
C THR A 697 -32.71 58.72 -42.30
N VAL A 698 -33.62 57.74 -42.34
CA VAL A 698 -33.37 56.45 -43.01
C VAL A 698 -33.59 56.49 -44.53
N ASP A 699 -34.59 57.24 -45.03
CA ASP A 699 -34.89 57.38 -46.47
C ASP A 699 -33.73 57.99 -47.30
N GLY A 700 -32.70 58.54 -46.65
CA GLY A 700 -31.48 59.01 -47.32
C GLY A 700 -30.51 57.89 -47.69
N LEU A 701 -30.34 56.88 -46.82
CA LEU A 701 -29.35 55.81 -47.03
C LEU A 701 -29.76 54.84 -48.14
N ALA A 702 -31.06 54.60 -48.32
CA ALA A 702 -31.55 53.64 -49.31
C ALA A 702 -31.25 54.05 -50.77
N ALA A 703 -31.09 55.35 -51.03
CA ALA A 703 -30.76 55.86 -52.36
C ALA A 703 -29.25 55.75 -52.68
N ASP A 704 -28.39 55.95 -51.68
CA ASP A 704 -26.93 55.85 -51.87
C ASP A 704 -26.48 54.38 -52.10
N LEU A 705 -27.27 53.39 -51.64
CA LEU A 705 -27.02 51.97 -51.85
C LEU A 705 -27.30 51.52 -53.30
N GLU A 706 -28.39 52.01 -53.90
CA GLU A 706 -28.81 51.64 -55.27
C GLU A 706 -27.83 52.19 -56.34
N ASP A 707 -27.23 53.37 -56.09
CA ASP A 707 -26.14 53.93 -56.94
C ASP A 707 -24.81 53.12 -56.81
N THR A 708 -24.60 52.37 -55.72
CA THR A 708 -23.36 51.60 -55.48
C THR A 708 -23.37 50.24 -56.20
N ASP A 709 -24.55 49.65 -56.38
CA ASP A 709 -24.75 48.35 -57.05
C ASP A 709 -24.43 48.43 -58.57
N GLU A 710 -24.87 49.51 -59.24
CA GLU A 710 -24.59 49.72 -60.68
C GLU A 710 -23.08 49.90 -61.01
N ASP A 711 -22.28 50.42 -60.07
CA ASP A 711 -20.83 50.57 -60.25
C ASP A 711 -20.08 49.22 -60.11
N LEU A 712 -20.65 48.26 -59.36
CA LEU A 712 -20.07 46.94 -59.09
C LEU A 712 -20.17 46.02 -60.33
N ASP A 713 -21.35 45.98 -60.97
CA ASP A 713 -21.64 45.30 -62.25
C ASP A 713 -20.64 45.71 -63.36
N SER A 714 -20.23 46.98 -63.38
CA SER A 714 -19.29 47.49 -64.39
C SER A 714 -17.86 46.99 -64.16
N LEU A 715 -17.48 46.69 -62.91
CA LEU A 715 -16.13 46.27 -62.56
C LEU A 715 -15.90 44.78 -62.91
N GLU A 716 -16.90 43.94 -62.67
CA GLU A 716 -16.88 42.50 -62.99
C GLU A 716 -16.64 42.26 -64.49
N SER A 717 -17.31 43.05 -65.34
CA SER A 717 -17.15 42.98 -66.79
C SER A 717 -15.74 43.33 -67.30
N GLU A 718 -14.99 44.18 -66.58
CA GLU A 718 -13.59 44.48 -66.94
C GLU A 718 -12.64 43.37 -66.48
N LEU A 719 -12.91 42.74 -65.33
CA LEU A 719 -12.09 41.66 -64.74
C LEU A 719 -12.01 40.44 -65.68
N GLY A 720 -13.15 39.92 -66.15
CA GLY A 720 -13.18 38.74 -67.02
C GLY A 720 -12.46 38.93 -68.37
N SER A 721 -12.31 40.18 -68.84
CA SER A 721 -11.55 40.48 -70.06
C SER A 721 -10.03 40.42 -69.87
N LEU A 722 -9.56 40.59 -68.63
CA LEU A 722 -8.15 40.53 -68.26
C LEU A 722 -7.68 39.08 -68.13
N GLU A 723 -8.55 38.22 -67.57
CA GLU A 723 -8.32 36.80 -67.32
C GLU A 723 -8.05 36.00 -68.61
N GLU A 724 -8.91 36.15 -69.63
CA GLU A 724 -8.77 35.52 -70.96
C GLU A 724 -7.46 35.93 -71.70
N THR A 725 -6.84 37.04 -71.28
CA THR A 725 -5.53 37.50 -71.81
C THR A 725 -4.34 36.84 -71.10
N LEU A 726 -4.54 36.36 -69.87
CA LEU A 726 -3.50 35.81 -69.00
C LEU A 726 -3.26 34.33 -69.31
N GLU A 727 -4.32 33.52 -69.44
CA GLU A 727 -4.24 32.10 -69.83
C GLU A 727 -3.42 31.89 -71.11
N GLN A 728 -3.67 32.71 -72.14
CA GLN A 728 -3.00 32.60 -73.44
C GLN A 728 -1.48 32.82 -73.38
N ARG A 729 -0.95 33.38 -72.29
CA ARG A 729 0.50 33.56 -72.09
C ARG A 729 1.15 32.36 -71.38
N LEU A 730 0.43 31.67 -70.50
CA LEU A 730 0.94 30.50 -69.77
C LEU A 730 1.21 29.31 -70.69
N ASP A 731 0.29 29.06 -71.63
CA ASP A 731 0.41 27.99 -72.65
C ASP A 731 1.69 28.10 -73.50
N GLU A 732 2.10 29.31 -73.91
CA GLU A 732 3.31 29.50 -74.73
C GLU A 732 4.60 29.20 -73.94
N THR A 733 4.60 29.38 -72.61
CA THR A 733 5.76 29.13 -71.75
C THR A 733 5.97 27.66 -71.42
N ALA A 734 4.90 26.88 -71.20
CA ALA A 734 5.00 25.46 -70.85
C ALA A 734 5.71 24.63 -71.95
N ALA A 735 5.40 24.92 -73.21
CA ALA A 735 5.93 24.17 -74.36
C ALA A 735 7.45 24.32 -74.61
N ASP A 736 8.10 25.39 -74.13
CA ASP A 736 9.56 25.58 -74.28
C ASP A 736 10.35 24.72 -73.27
N LEU A 737 9.76 24.44 -72.10
CA LEU A 737 10.41 23.69 -71.03
C LEU A 737 10.57 22.21 -71.36
N GLU A 738 9.52 21.59 -71.89
CA GLU A 738 9.45 20.16 -72.20
C GLU A 738 10.58 19.73 -73.17
N SER A 739 10.81 20.53 -74.23
CA SER A 739 11.85 20.26 -75.24
C SER A 739 13.29 20.24 -74.68
N ARG A 740 13.53 20.79 -73.49
CA ARG A 740 14.88 20.87 -72.90
C ARG A 740 15.25 19.63 -72.10
N ILE A 741 14.25 18.92 -71.54
CA ILE A 741 14.47 17.76 -70.67
C ILE A 741 15.00 16.58 -71.51
N GLU A 742 14.37 16.30 -72.66
CA GLU A 742 14.72 15.16 -73.52
C GLU A 742 16.17 15.19 -74.05
N THR A 743 16.78 16.38 -74.18
CA THR A 743 18.18 16.52 -74.63
C THR A 743 19.22 16.05 -73.60
N VAL A 744 18.85 15.98 -72.31
CA VAL A 744 19.80 15.62 -71.23
C VAL A 744 19.94 14.09 -71.11
N THR A 745 18.86 13.34 -71.31
CA THR A 745 18.82 11.88 -71.13
C THR A 745 19.77 11.14 -72.08
N ASP A 746 19.78 11.52 -73.37
CA ASP A 746 20.61 10.89 -74.41
C ASP A 746 22.13 10.89 -74.09
N ALA A 747 22.61 11.80 -73.25
CA ALA A 747 24.04 11.97 -72.97
C ALA A 747 24.62 10.94 -71.98
N ILE A 748 23.77 10.27 -71.19
CA ILE A 748 24.20 9.37 -70.10
C ILE A 748 24.53 7.96 -70.62
N ASP A 749 23.84 7.49 -71.66
CA ASP A 749 24.01 6.14 -72.22
C ASP A 749 25.37 5.92 -72.91
N ASP A 750 25.98 6.97 -73.47
CA ASP A 750 27.23 6.88 -74.23
C ASP A 750 28.47 6.58 -73.35
N ASP A 751 28.50 7.05 -72.09
CA ASP A 751 29.67 6.90 -71.20
C ASP A 751 29.82 5.45 -70.66
N LEU A 752 28.71 4.75 -70.45
CA LEU A 752 28.68 3.39 -69.89
C LEU A 752 29.42 2.36 -70.76
N ALA A 753 29.37 2.51 -72.09
CA ALA A 753 30.01 1.61 -73.04
C ALA A 753 31.56 1.70 -73.07
N GLY A 754 32.15 2.74 -72.46
CA GLY A 754 33.59 2.97 -72.50
C GLY A 754 34.41 2.12 -71.52
N LEU A 755 33.81 1.70 -70.41
CA LEU A 755 34.52 1.06 -69.29
C LEU A 755 34.91 -0.39 -69.59
N GLU A 756 33.98 -1.13 -70.21
CA GLU A 756 34.05 -2.58 -70.46
C GLU A 756 35.29 -2.99 -71.27
N ALA A 757 35.67 -2.19 -72.26
CA ALA A 757 36.81 -2.45 -73.15
C ALA A 757 38.21 -2.31 -72.47
N THR A 758 38.28 -1.88 -71.21
CA THR A 758 39.56 -1.69 -70.51
C THR A 758 40.07 -2.96 -69.81
N VAL A 759 39.16 -3.87 -69.44
CA VAL A 759 39.43 -5.07 -68.65
C VAL A 759 40.12 -6.17 -69.47
N GLU A 760 39.65 -6.44 -70.69
CA GLU A 760 40.19 -7.48 -71.59
C GLU A 760 41.69 -7.34 -71.91
N ARG A 761 42.30 -6.18 -71.63
CA ARG A 761 43.67 -5.84 -72.05
C ARG A 761 44.74 -6.15 -71.01
N LEU A 762 44.39 -6.69 -69.84
CA LEU A 762 45.32 -6.96 -68.74
C LEU A 762 45.72 -8.44 -68.58
N GLU A 763 45.02 -9.38 -69.22
CA GLU A 763 45.21 -10.83 -68.97
C GLU A 763 46.31 -11.50 -69.82
N ASP A 764 46.89 -10.79 -70.80
CA ASP A 764 47.51 -11.43 -71.99
C ASP A 764 49.06 -11.35 -72.08
N GLU A 765 49.79 -11.10 -70.98
CA GLU A 765 51.27 -10.91 -71.04
C GLU A 765 52.07 -11.65 -69.93
N THR A 766 52.68 -12.80 -70.28
CA THR A 766 53.66 -13.55 -69.47
C THR A 766 54.87 -13.97 -70.31
N VAL A 767 56.11 -13.75 -69.83
CA VAL A 767 57.35 -14.19 -70.53
C VAL A 767 58.52 -14.50 -69.57
N ALA A 768 59.00 -15.76 -69.65
CA ALA A 768 60.37 -16.29 -69.42
C ALA A 768 61.18 -15.94 -68.14
N GLY A 769 62.01 -16.84 -67.59
CA GLY A 769 62.34 -18.20 -68.05
C GLY A 769 63.78 -18.65 -67.77
N ASP A 770 64.69 -17.74 -67.37
CA ASP A 770 66.10 -18.08 -67.05
C ASP A 770 66.44 -17.86 -65.55
N GLU A 771 65.70 -17.03 -64.81
CA GLU A 771 65.72 -17.04 -63.32
C GLU A 771 65.01 -18.29 -62.76
N LEU A 772 64.24 -18.98 -63.60
CA LEU A 772 63.43 -20.15 -63.25
C LEU A 772 64.26 -21.38 -62.85
N ASP A 773 65.50 -21.51 -63.35
CA ASP A 773 66.37 -22.65 -63.02
C ASP A 773 67.05 -22.49 -61.64
N GLU A 774 67.49 -21.28 -61.25
CA GLU A 774 67.97 -21.02 -59.87
C GLU A 774 66.80 -21.08 -58.87
N VAL A 775 65.61 -20.65 -59.29
CA VAL A 775 64.38 -20.88 -58.53
C VAL A 775 64.08 -22.39 -58.45
N TYR A 776 64.26 -23.20 -59.49
CA TYR A 776 64.00 -24.65 -59.41
C TYR A 776 64.91 -25.38 -58.43
N ASP A 777 66.20 -25.03 -58.34
CA ASP A 777 67.11 -25.63 -57.36
C ASP A 777 66.75 -25.17 -55.92
N SER A 778 66.49 -23.87 -55.72
CA SER A 778 66.03 -23.37 -54.40
C SER A 778 64.63 -23.86 -54.02
N LEU A 779 63.78 -24.17 -55.01
CA LEU A 779 62.46 -24.75 -54.84
C LEU A 779 62.58 -26.25 -54.55
N ALA A 780 63.61 -26.94 -55.02
CA ALA A 780 63.88 -28.33 -54.65
C ALA A 780 64.35 -28.42 -53.19
N ASP A 781 65.30 -27.59 -52.76
CA ASP A 781 65.72 -27.52 -51.35
C ASP A 781 64.54 -27.08 -50.45
N ALA A 782 63.73 -26.11 -50.89
CA ALA A 782 62.51 -25.71 -50.18
C ALA A 782 61.41 -26.79 -50.23
N THR A 783 61.36 -27.66 -51.24
CA THR A 783 60.44 -28.81 -51.29
C THR A 783 60.86 -29.86 -50.26
N ASP A 784 62.16 -30.14 -50.13
CA ASP A 784 62.67 -31.05 -49.09
C ASP A 784 62.41 -30.50 -47.67
N GLU A 785 62.51 -29.19 -47.45
CA GLU A 785 62.09 -28.55 -46.18
C GLU A 785 60.56 -28.56 -46.01
N ILE A 786 59.77 -28.33 -47.06
CA ILE A 786 58.30 -28.41 -47.03
C ILE A 786 57.83 -29.84 -46.75
N ASP A 787 58.48 -30.87 -47.30
CA ASP A 787 58.16 -32.28 -47.03
C ASP A 787 58.50 -32.65 -45.57
N ALA A 788 59.57 -32.07 -45.00
CA ALA A 788 59.90 -32.23 -43.59
C ALA A 788 58.90 -31.48 -42.66
N VAL A 789 58.48 -30.28 -43.04
CA VAL A 789 57.42 -29.53 -42.35
C VAL A 789 56.09 -30.27 -42.46
N ALA A 790 55.72 -30.79 -43.64
CA ALA A 790 54.52 -31.59 -43.85
C ALA A 790 54.51 -32.83 -42.95
N ALA A 791 55.63 -33.57 -42.86
CA ALA A 791 55.72 -34.71 -41.93
C ALA A 791 55.59 -34.30 -40.45
N SER A 792 56.05 -33.09 -40.07
CA SER A 792 55.82 -32.56 -38.73
C SER A 792 54.39 -32.09 -38.50
N VAL A 793 53.72 -31.56 -39.53
CA VAL A 793 52.30 -31.19 -39.52
C VAL A 793 51.41 -32.43 -39.48
N ASP A 794 51.74 -33.50 -40.19
CA ASP A 794 51.05 -34.81 -40.10
C ASP A 794 51.18 -35.38 -38.67
N THR A 795 52.34 -35.21 -38.03
CA THR A 795 52.56 -35.63 -36.64
C THR A 795 51.71 -34.78 -35.68
N VAL A 796 51.78 -33.45 -35.80
CA VAL A 796 50.97 -32.53 -34.97
C VAL A 796 49.47 -32.73 -35.22
N ALA A 797 49.04 -33.06 -36.44
CA ALA A 797 47.65 -33.38 -36.74
C ALA A 797 47.20 -34.69 -36.06
N THR A 798 48.07 -35.70 -36.02
CA THR A 798 47.81 -36.95 -35.28
C THR A 798 47.75 -36.70 -33.77
N ASP A 799 48.64 -35.86 -33.25
CA ASP A 799 48.63 -35.48 -31.83
C ASP A 799 47.39 -34.61 -31.49
N LEU A 800 46.92 -33.77 -32.43
CA LEU A 800 45.71 -32.97 -32.27
C LEU A 800 44.42 -33.79 -32.37
N GLU A 801 44.37 -34.80 -33.25
CA GLU A 801 43.28 -35.79 -33.29
C GLU A 801 43.21 -36.56 -31.96
N ALA A 802 44.34 -36.99 -31.40
CA ALA A 802 44.37 -37.67 -30.11
C ALA A 802 43.95 -36.77 -28.93
N VAL A 803 44.27 -35.47 -28.97
CA VAL A 803 43.80 -34.50 -27.96
C VAL A 803 42.31 -34.17 -28.15
N ALA A 804 41.80 -34.16 -29.39
CA ALA A 804 40.37 -34.01 -29.64
C ALA A 804 39.59 -35.23 -29.11
N ASP A 805 40.04 -36.45 -29.41
CA ASP A 805 39.47 -37.69 -28.84
C ASP A 805 39.46 -37.66 -27.29
N GLU A 806 40.52 -37.15 -26.63
CA GLU A 806 40.61 -37.05 -25.17
C GLU A 806 39.77 -35.90 -24.56
N VAL A 807 39.43 -34.88 -25.36
CA VAL A 807 38.46 -33.82 -24.98
C VAL A 807 37.03 -34.32 -25.16
N ASP A 808 36.72 -35.01 -26.26
CA ASP A 808 35.40 -35.62 -26.49
C ASP A 808 35.09 -36.69 -25.42
N ASP A 809 36.05 -37.57 -25.08
CA ASP A 809 35.94 -38.54 -23.97
C ASP A 809 35.72 -37.86 -22.59
N LEU A 810 36.24 -36.64 -22.40
CA LEU A 810 36.06 -35.86 -21.17
C LEU A 810 34.70 -35.16 -21.13
N ASP A 811 34.22 -34.63 -22.26
CA ASP A 811 32.91 -33.99 -22.40
C ASP A 811 31.78 -35.01 -22.15
N ASP A 812 31.87 -36.19 -22.78
CA ASP A 812 30.98 -37.35 -22.54
C ASP A 812 30.93 -37.75 -21.04
N ALA A 813 32.06 -37.69 -20.34
CA ALA A 813 32.15 -38.01 -18.92
C ALA A 813 31.55 -36.90 -18.02
N LEU A 814 31.72 -35.63 -18.40
CA LEU A 814 31.24 -34.48 -17.65
C LEU A 814 29.73 -34.28 -17.84
N GLU A 815 29.18 -34.53 -19.04
CA GLU A 815 27.73 -34.66 -19.26
C GLU A 815 27.12 -35.77 -18.40
N ALA A 816 27.79 -36.93 -18.28
CA ALA A 816 27.28 -38.04 -17.47
C ALA A 816 27.21 -37.70 -15.97
N GLU A 817 28.26 -37.13 -15.40
CA GLU A 817 28.28 -36.68 -13.98
C GLU A 817 27.24 -35.57 -13.74
N VAL A 818 27.13 -34.58 -14.64
CA VAL A 818 26.11 -33.51 -14.53
C VAL A 818 24.69 -34.08 -14.64
N SER A 819 24.48 -35.13 -15.45
CA SER A 819 23.19 -35.82 -15.57
C SER A 819 22.82 -36.62 -14.31
N GLU A 820 23.78 -37.30 -13.67
CA GLU A 820 23.55 -37.96 -12.38
C GLU A 820 23.29 -36.94 -11.26
N ILE A 821 24.05 -35.83 -11.19
CA ILE A 821 23.83 -34.75 -10.22
C ILE A 821 22.46 -34.10 -10.42
N ARG A 822 22.05 -33.80 -11.66
CA ARG A 822 20.72 -33.26 -11.96
C ARG A 822 19.62 -34.21 -11.51
N THR A 823 19.72 -35.50 -11.85
CA THR A 823 18.74 -36.51 -11.44
C THR A 823 18.62 -36.60 -9.91
N ALA A 824 19.75 -36.60 -9.19
CA ALA A 824 19.76 -36.64 -7.73
C ALA A 824 19.24 -35.34 -7.08
N LEU A 825 19.35 -34.20 -7.76
CA LEU A 825 18.80 -32.92 -7.31
C LEU A 825 17.30 -32.85 -7.59
N ASP A 826 16.83 -33.26 -8.77
CA ASP A 826 15.41 -33.41 -9.12
C ASP A 826 14.70 -34.36 -8.14
N ASP A 827 15.29 -35.53 -7.84
CA ASP A 827 14.75 -36.47 -6.85
C ASP A 827 14.64 -35.81 -5.46
N ARG A 828 15.68 -35.09 -5.00
CA ARG A 828 15.65 -34.36 -3.71
C ARG A 828 14.64 -33.21 -3.69
N VAL A 829 14.51 -32.45 -4.77
CA VAL A 829 13.53 -31.37 -4.89
C VAL A 829 12.11 -31.94 -4.93
N SER A 830 11.91 -33.08 -5.59
CA SER A 830 10.63 -33.81 -5.58
C SER A 830 10.27 -34.34 -4.19
N ASP A 831 11.24 -34.88 -3.45
CA ASP A 831 11.04 -35.35 -2.08
C ASP A 831 10.67 -34.18 -1.14
N VAL A 832 11.46 -33.09 -1.15
CA VAL A 832 11.18 -31.88 -0.35
C VAL A 832 9.82 -31.27 -0.72
N ARG A 833 9.49 -31.17 -2.02
CA ARG A 833 8.18 -30.68 -2.46
C ARG A 833 7.03 -31.58 -2.02
N SER A 834 7.25 -32.89 -1.92
CA SER A 834 6.24 -33.82 -1.39
C SER A 834 6.02 -33.57 0.10
N THR A 835 7.07 -33.43 0.90
CA THR A 835 6.96 -33.15 2.34
C THR A 835 6.33 -31.80 2.61
N VAL A 836 6.78 -30.72 1.94
CA VAL A 836 6.18 -29.39 2.10
C VAL A 836 4.71 -29.37 1.66
N SER A 837 4.33 -30.15 0.64
CA SER A 837 2.90 -30.29 0.27
C SER A 837 2.09 -31.02 1.35
N GLU A 838 2.65 -32.05 1.98
CA GLU A 838 1.99 -32.78 3.07
C GLU A 838 1.88 -31.90 4.34
N ASP A 839 2.91 -31.10 4.65
CA ASP A 839 2.90 -30.14 5.77
C ASP A 839 1.90 -28.99 5.54
N VAL A 840 1.79 -28.47 4.30
CA VAL A 840 0.80 -27.44 3.93
C VAL A 840 -0.63 -28.00 4.00
N ASP A 841 -0.89 -29.22 3.49
CA ASP A 841 -2.19 -29.88 3.60
C ASP A 841 -2.60 -30.07 5.10
N GLU A 842 -1.66 -30.38 5.99
CA GLU A 842 -1.90 -30.53 7.44
C GLU A 842 -2.14 -29.17 8.15
N VAL A 843 -1.45 -28.10 7.72
CA VAL A 843 -1.72 -26.73 8.18
C VAL A 843 -3.08 -26.24 7.69
N GLU A 844 -3.48 -26.50 6.43
CA GLU A 844 -4.82 -26.17 5.93
C GLU A 844 -5.92 -26.90 6.71
N GLU A 845 -5.79 -28.21 6.98
CA GLU A 845 -6.77 -28.95 7.79
C GLU A 845 -6.85 -28.39 9.22
N THR A 846 -5.71 -27.97 9.80
CA THR A 846 -5.64 -27.37 11.14
C THR A 846 -6.26 -25.97 11.20
N VAL A 847 -5.96 -25.10 10.23
CA VAL A 847 -6.50 -23.73 10.17
C VAL A 847 -7.99 -23.76 9.87
N SER A 848 -8.43 -24.61 8.94
CA SER A 848 -9.86 -24.83 8.65
C SER A 848 -10.62 -25.32 9.88
N GLY A 849 -10.05 -26.26 10.65
CA GLY A 849 -10.63 -26.71 11.92
C GLY A 849 -10.74 -25.60 12.97
N ARG A 850 -9.71 -24.73 13.09
CA ARG A 850 -9.77 -23.56 13.99
C ARG A 850 -10.82 -22.53 13.54
N ILE A 851 -11.02 -22.34 12.23
CA ILE A 851 -12.06 -21.46 11.69
C ILE A 851 -13.46 -22.03 12.01
N ASP A 852 -13.70 -23.32 11.75
CA ASP A 852 -14.96 -24.00 12.10
C ASP A 852 -15.28 -23.87 13.62
N ASP A 853 -14.28 -24.01 14.49
CA ASP A 853 -14.45 -23.87 15.95
C ASP A 853 -14.68 -22.41 16.39
N VAL A 854 -14.04 -21.43 15.72
CA VAL A 854 -14.27 -19.99 15.95
C VAL A 854 -15.66 -19.59 15.48
N GLU A 855 -16.10 -20.01 14.29
CA GLU A 855 -17.46 -19.78 13.79
C GLU A 855 -18.50 -20.37 14.75
N ALA A 856 -18.35 -21.64 15.15
CA ALA A 856 -19.25 -22.29 16.09
C ALA A 856 -19.30 -21.60 17.47
N THR A 857 -18.20 -20.96 17.88
CA THR A 857 -18.12 -20.18 19.12
C THR A 857 -18.79 -18.80 18.97
N LEU A 858 -18.63 -18.13 17.83
CA LEU A 858 -19.28 -16.87 17.48
C LEU A 858 -20.81 -17.04 17.36
N ASP A 859 -21.27 -18.04 16.62
CA ASP A 859 -22.70 -18.35 16.42
C ASP A 859 -23.41 -18.60 17.77
N LYS A 860 -22.69 -19.25 18.70
CA LYS A 860 -23.13 -19.48 20.08
C LYS A 860 -23.11 -18.21 20.94
N ARG A 861 -22.11 -17.34 20.82
CA ARG A 861 -22.09 -16.03 21.51
C ARG A 861 -23.26 -15.16 21.05
N VAL A 862 -23.43 -15.00 19.74
CA VAL A 862 -24.51 -14.20 19.13
C VAL A 862 -25.90 -14.72 19.53
N THR A 863 -26.09 -16.05 19.53
CA THR A 863 -27.36 -16.65 20.01
C THR A 863 -27.62 -16.37 21.49
N THR A 864 -26.57 -16.35 22.33
CA THR A 864 -26.67 -16.07 23.76
C THR A 864 -26.98 -14.59 24.03
N ALA A 865 -26.18 -13.66 23.49
CA ALA A 865 -26.35 -12.22 23.67
C ALA A 865 -27.76 -11.76 23.24
N ARG A 866 -28.23 -12.24 22.08
CA ARG A 866 -29.60 -12.02 21.61
C ARG A 866 -30.66 -12.46 22.62
N THR A 867 -30.48 -13.62 23.27
CA THR A 867 -31.45 -14.14 24.23
C THR A 867 -31.46 -13.30 25.51
N THR A 868 -30.29 -12.83 25.97
CA THR A 868 -30.18 -11.92 27.13
C THR A 868 -30.88 -10.59 26.84
N LEU A 869 -30.61 -9.98 25.68
CA LEU A 869 -31.19 -8.70 25.30
C LEU A 869 -32.72 -8.80 25.13
N GLU A 870 -33.24 -9.90 24.59
CA GLU A 870 -34.69 -10.18 24.53
C GLU A 870 -35.32 -10.26 25.95
N ASP A 871 -34.63 -10.85 26.95
CA ASP A 871 -35.09 -10.92 28.35
C ASP A 871 -35.01 -9.56 29.09
N ASP A 872 -33.99 -8.74 28.81
CA ASP A 872 -33.81 -7.41 29.41
C ASP A 872 -34.80 -6.38 28.83
N ILE A 873 -35.08 -6.44 27.53
CA ILE A 873 -36.14 -5.63 26.90
C ILE A 873 -37.52 -5.99 27.48
N GLU A 874 -37.86 -7.28 27.67
CA GLU A 874 -39.10 -7.67 28.36
C GLU A 874 -39.16 -7.10 29.80
N THR A 875 -38.02 -7.02 30.49
CA THR A 875 -37.93 -6.46 31.84
C THR A 875 -38.12 -4.94 31.86
N LEU A 876 -37.43 -4.21 30.98
CA LEU A 876 -37.49 -2.75 30.88
C LEU A 876 -38.88 -2.26 30.44
N GLN A 877 -39.51 -2.96 29.47
CA GLN A 877 -40.91 -2.72 29.10
C GLN A 877 -41.86 -2.93 30.29
N ALA A 878 -41.66 -3.99 31.08
CA ALA A 878 -42.51 -4.28 32.23
C ALA A 878 -42.38 -3.26 33.38
N ASP A 879 -41.25 -2.55 33.48
CA ASP A 879 -41.06 -1.45 34.44
C ASP A 879 -41.55 -0.11 33.88
N LEU A 880 -41.36 0.19 32.59
CA LEU A 880 -41.99 1.34 31.91
C LEU A 880 -43.53 1.27 31.97
N GLU A 881 -44.13 0.09 31.81
CA GLU A 881 -45.58 -0.11 31.99
C GLU A 881 -46.03 0.26 33.42
N ARG A 882 -45.25 -0.14 34.44
CA ARG A 882 -45.56 0.16 35.86
C ARG A 882 -45.43 1.64 36.16
N GLU A 883 -44.38 2.27 35.65
CA GLU A 883 -44.15 3.70 35.86
C GLU A 883 -45.20 4.53 35.13
N THR A 884 -45.56 4.16 33.91
CA THR A 884 -46.65 4.78 33.14
C THR A 884 -48.01 4.64 33.83
N GLU A 885 -48.35 3.47 34.39
CA GLU A 885 -49.61 3.26 35.12
C GLU A 885 -49.62 4.07 36.44
N SER A 886 -48.48 4.16 37.15
CA SER A 886 -48.30 5.00 38.34
C SER A 886 -48.45 6.50 38.02
N LEU A 887 -47.81 6.98 36.95
CA LEU A 887 -47.93 8.37 36.50
C LEU A 887 -49.37 8.68 36.08
N THR A 888 -50.03 7.76 35.38
CA THR A 888 -51.44 7.90 34.98
C THR A 888 -52.36 8.00 36.19
N GLU A 889 -52.14 7.22 37.26
CA GLU A 889 -52.91 7.31 38.50
C GLU A 889 -52.71 8.67 39.20
N THR A 890 -51.47 9.16 39.32
CA THR A 890 -51.17 10.46 39.95
C THR A 890 -51.70 11.66 39.16
N VAL A 891 -51.64 11.63 37.82
CA VAL A 891 -52.25 12.65 36.95
C VAL A 891 -53.77 12.63 37.07
N SER A 892 -54.40 11.45 37.10
CA SER A 892 -55.85 11.31 37.31
C SER A 892 -56.29 11.85 38.68
N GLU A 893 -55.56 11.51 39.75
CA GLU A 893 -55.79 12.06 41.10
C GLU A 893 -55.64 13.59 41.18
N THR A 894 -54.74 14.16 40.36
CA THR A 894 -54.52 15.62 40.28
C THR A 894 -55.63 16.30 39.48
N GLY A 895 -56.07 15.69 38.36
CA GLY A 895 -57.20 16.15 37.57
C GLY A 895 -58.52 16.15 38.35
N ASP A 896 -58.78 15.11 39.15
CA ASP A 896 -59.94 15.04 40.03
C ASP A 896 -59.92 16.15 41.11
N ARG A 897 -58.77 16.43 41.72
CA ARG A 897 -58.59 17.55 42.67
C ARG A 897 -58.79 18.91 42.01
N ALA A 898 -58.27 19.11 40.80
CA ALA A 898 -58.48 20.34 40.04
C ALA A 898 -59.96 20.56 39.72
N ALA A 899 -60.67 19.51 39.28
CA ALA A 899 -62.10 19.57 38.99
C ALA A 899 -62.99 19.74 40.24
N ASP A 900 -62.57 19.29 41.43
CA ASP A 900 -63.26 19.62 42.69
C ASP A 900 -63.08 21.09 43.06
N ASN A 901 -61.87 21.63 42.92
CA ASN A 901 -61.59 23.05 43.17
C ASN A 901 -62.35 23.97 42.19
N ASP A 902 -62.42 23.61 40.91
CA ASP A 902 -63.18 24.37 39.89
C ASP A 902 -64.67 24.47 40.25
N ARG A 903 -65.30 23.35 40.63
CA ARG A 903 -66.70 23.33 41.13
C ARG A 903 -66.88 24.17 42.40
N ARG A 904 -65.89 24.19 43.28
CA ARG A 904 -65.92 25.02 44.50
C ARG A 904 -65.78 26.50 44.18
N LEU A 905 -65.03 26.87 43.14
CA LEU A 905 -64.96 28.25 42.64
C LEU A 905 -66.28 28.69 41.99
N ASP A 906 -66.89 27.86 41.15
CA ASP A 906 -68.26 28.08 40.63
C ASP A 906 -69.27 28.30 41.77
N GLU A 907 -69.26 27.43 42.80
CA GLU A 907 -70.11 27.58 43.98
C GLU A 907 -69.80 28.86 44.78
N HIS A 908 -68.57 29.39 44.73
CA HIS A 908 -68.22 30.67 45.34
C HIS A 908 -68.73 31.86 44.52
N ASP A 909 -68.61 31.82 43.19
CA ASP A 909 -69.06 32.90 42.30
C ASP A 909 -70.59 33.02 42.27
N ASP A 910 -71.33 31.91 42.18
CA ASP A 910 -72.80 31.86 42.34
C ASP A 910 -73.25 32.56 43.64
N ARG A 911 -72.46 32.40 44.71
CA ARG A 911 -72.74 32.96 46.03
C ARG A 911 -72.34 34.43 46.14
N PHE A 912 -71.27 34.86 45.46
CA PHE A 912 -70.93 36.27 45.33
C PHE A 912 -71.98 37.03 44.49
N GLU A 913 -72.54 36.41 43.43
CA GLU A 913 -73.63 37.00 42.65
C GLU A 913 -74.92 37.15 43.50
N ALA A 914 -75.24 36.15 44.33
CA ALA A 914 -76.37 36.23 45.27
C ALA A 914 -76.19 37.32 46.35
N VAL A 915 -74.98 37.46 46.91
CA VAL A 915 -74.64 38.54 47.85
C VAL A 915 -74.70 39.91 47.16
N THR A 916 -74.26 40.02 45.91
CA THR A 916 -74.33 41.25 45.13
C THR A 916 -75.78 41.65 44.85
N SER A 917 -76.61 40.71 44.41
CA SER A 917 -78.04 40.92 44.12
C SER A 917 -78.84 41.35 45.34
N THR A 918 -78.53 40.79 46.52
CA THR A 918 -79.18 41.20 47.79
C THR A 918 -78.69 42.58 48.25
N LEU A 919 -77.43 42.94 47.99
CA LEU A 919 -76.91 44.28 48.29
C LEU A 919 -77.54 45.37 47.40
N GLU A 920 -77.76 45.10 46.11
CA GLU A 920 -78.50 46.01 45.20
C GLU A 920 -79.97 46.21 45.63
N ALA A 921 -80.62 45.16 46.14
CA ALA A 921 -81.97 45.25 46.71
C ALA A 921 -81.99 46.14 47.96
N VAL A 922 -81.06 45.92 48.90
CA VAL A 922 -80.89 46.77 50.09
C VAL A 922 -80.61 48.23 49.71
N GLU A 923 -79.75 48.50 48.72
CA GLU A 923 -79.48 49.87 48.24
C GLU A 923 -80.76 50.53 47.67
N THR A 924 -81.53 49.80 46.86
CA THR A 924 -82.82 50.27 46.32
C THR A 924 -83.83 50.60 47.43
N ASP A 925 -83.89 49.78 48.47
CA ASP A 925 -84.78 50.01 49.62
C ASP A 925 -84.27 51.14 50.54
N ILE A 926 -82.94 51.34 50.67
CA ILE A 926 -82.36 52.51 51.37
C ILE A 926 -82.75 53.81 50.66
N ASP A 927 -82.58 53.87 49.34
CA ASP A 927 -82.96 55.04 48.54
C ASP A 927 -84.48 55.29 48.62
N GLY A 928 -85.27 54.21 48.59
CA GLY A 928 -86.72 54.29 48.81
C GLY A 928 -87.12 54.88 50.16
N VAL A 929 -86.47 54.44 51.25
CA VAL A 929 -86.66 54.99 52.61
C VAL A 929 -86.19 56.45 52.69
N SER A 930 -85.14 56.82 51.96
CA SER A 930 -84.62 58.19 51.88
C SER A 930 -85.63 59.14 51.22
N ASP A 931 -86.23 58.75 50.09
CA ASP A 931 -87.27 59.50 49.39
C ASP A 931 -88.55 59.65 50.23
N ASP A 932 -88.96 58.60 50.95
CA ASP A 932 -90.11 58.65 51.86
C ASP A 932 -89.83 59.54 53.08
N LEU A 933 -88.61 59.50 53.65
CA LEU A 933 -88.18 60.41 54.72
C LEU A 933 -88.19 61.87 54.26
N ALA A 934 -87.75 62.16 53.03
CA ALA A 934 -87.79 63.50 52.47
C ALA A 934 -89.24 63.99 52.30
N THR A 935 -90.11 63.14 51.74
CA THR A 935 -91.54 63.44 51.56
C THR A 935 -92.24 63.67 52.90
N LEU A 936 -92.00 62.79 53.88
CA LEU A 936 -92.52 62.93 55.24
C LEU A 936 -92.00 64.20 55.93
N ALA A 937 -90.72 64.56 55.74
CA ALA A 937 -90.13 65.76 56.31
C ALA A 937 -90.77 67.05 55.76
N ASP A 938 -90.90 67.17 54.44
CA ASP A 938 -91.57 68.31 53.79
C ASP A 938 -93.00 68.48 54.33
N ARG A 939 -93.73 67.36 54.50
CA ARG A 939 -95.12 67.36 54.99
C ARG A 939 -95.24 67.62 56.49
N VAL A 940 -94.27 67.20 57.29
CA VAL A 940 -94.16 67.54 58.71
C VAL A 940 -93.83 69.02 58.89
N ASP A 941 -92.96 69.60 58.06
CA ASP A 941 -92.67 71.04 58.07
C ASP A 941 -93.89 71.87 57.63
N GLU A 942 -94.64 71.43 56.62
CA GLU A 942 -95.92 72.06 56.23
C GLU A 942 -96.95 72.00 57.38
N ALA A 943 -97.10 70.84 58.04
CA ALA A 943 -97.96 70.71 59.22
C ALA A 943 -97.46 71.55 60.42
N ALA A 944 -96.16 71.77 60.55
CA ALA A 944 -95.55 72.59 61.59
C ALA A 944 -95.77 74.11 61.35
N GLU A 945 -95.76 74.59 60.11
CA GLU A 945 -96.17 75.97 59.80
C GLU A 945 -97.66 76.23 60.14
N ILE A 946 -98.51 75.21 60.03
CA ILE A 946 -99.96 75.29 60.31
C ILE A 946 -100.27 75.25 61.83
N ALA A 947 -99.32 74.83 62.67
CA ALA A 947 -99.54 74.45 64.08
C ALA A 947 -100.14 75.51 65.02
N ASP A 948 -100.10 76.81 64.68
CA ASP A 948 -100.76 77.88 65.46
C ASP A 948 -102.30 77.86 65.33
N THR A 949 -102.83 77.12 64.35
CA THR A 949 -104.26 76.80 64.19
C THR A 949 -104.47 75.34 63.80
N ALA A 950 -104.32 74.43 64.77
CA ALA A 950 -104.78 73.03 64.77
C ALA A 950 -104.89 72.36 63.38
N ALA A 951 -103.82 71.64 62.99
CA ALA A 951 -103.72 70.86 61.76
C ALA A 951 -104.98 70.02 61.49
N SER A 952 -105.32 69.85 60.21
CA SER A 952 -106.54 69.16 59.80
C SER A 952 -106.40 67.67 60.11
N ASP A 953 -107.51 66.99 60.44
CA ASP A 953 -107.51 65.51 60.56
C ASP A 953 -107.00 64.84 59.26
N GLU A 954 -107.18 65.48 58.11
CA GLU A 954 -106.72 65.03 56.78
C GLU A 954 -105.19 65.10 56.62
N ASP A 955 -104.54 66.14 57.18
CA ASP A 955 -103.08 66.30 57.17
C ASP A 955 -102.43 65.23 58.07
N LEU A 956 -103.04 64.97 59.24
CA LEU A 956 -102.59 63.94 60.18
C LEU A 956 -102.77 62.52 59.64
N VAL A 957 -103.92 62.22 59.01
CA VAL A 957 -104.16 60.91 58.37
C VAL A 957 -103.12 60.64 57.29
N ALA A 958 -102.82 61.61 56.43
CA ALA A 958 -101.88 61.36 55.36
C ALA A 958 -100.40 61.37 55.86
N ILE A 959 -100.08 61.94 57.03
CA ILE A 959 -98.78 61.69 57.71
C ILE A 959 -98.76 60.29 58.32
N GLU A 960 -99.89 59.80 58.85
CA GLU A 960 -100.04 58.42 59.35
C GLU A 960 -99.88 57.39 58.20
N ASP A 961 -100.40 57.68 57.01
CA ASP A 961 -100.20 56.88 55.79
C ASP A 961 -98.72 56.85 55.36
N ASP A 962 -98.03 58.01 55.30
CA ASP A 962 -96.59 58.06 54.96
C ASP A 962 -95.74 57.30 55.99
N VAL A 963 -96.01 57.47 57.28
CA VAL A 963 -95.34 56.73 58.36
C VAL A 963 -95.62 55.23 58.26
N SER A 964 -96.79 54.82 57.77
CA SER A 964 -97.09 53.42 57.50
C SER A 964 -96.29 52.88 56.31
N GLY A 965 -96.21 53.62 55.20
CA GLY A 965 -95.41 53.21 54.03
C GLY A 965 -93.92 53.10 54.34
N LEU A 966 -93.40 54.04 55.13
CA LEU A 966 -92.01 54.04 55.61
C LEU A 966 -91.75 52.89 56.60
N ALA A 967 -92.76 52.48 57.38
CA ALA A 967 -92.68 51.28 58.22
C ALA A 967 -92.68 49.98 57.39
N ASP A 968 -93.52 49.89 56.36
CA ASP A 968 -93.57 48.75 55.44
C ASP A 968 -92.22 48.60 54.69
N ARG A 969 -91.63 49.71 54.21
CA ARG A 969 -90.29 49.71 53.59
C ARG A 969 -89.15 49.39 54.57
N LEU A 970 -89.23 49.83 55.82
CA LEU A 970 -88.28 49.40 56.86
C LEU A 970 -88.43 47.92 57.23
N GLU A 971 -89.60 47.30 57.03
CA GLU A 971 -89.79 45.86 57.20
C GLU A 971 -89.26 45.07 55.98
N SER A 972 -89.35 45.64 54.77
CA SER A 972 -88.71 45.14 53.54
C SER A 972 -87.18 45.15 53.67
N LEU A 973 -86.57 46.33 53.90
CA LEU A 973 -85.14 46.51 54.11
C LEU A 973 -84.57 45.65 55.25
N ARG A 974 -85.38 45.38 56.28
CA ARG A 974 -85.02 44.44 57.35
C ARG A 974 -85.01 43.00 56.88
N THR A 975 -85.95 42.60 56.04
CA THR A 975 -85.99 41.26 55.44
C THR A 975 -84.77 41.08 54.55
N ASP A 976 -84.48 42.04 53.69
CA ASP A 976 -83.30 42.01 52.82
C ASP A 976 -81.99 42.03 53.63
N HIS A 977 -81.93 42.76 54.75
CA HIS A 977 -80.81 42.69 55.69
C HIS A 977 -80.69 41.32 56.38
N ASP A 978 -81.80 40.72 56.83
CA ASP A 978 -81.79 39.41 57.49
C ASP A 978 -81.43 38.28 56.48
N ASP A 979 -81.80 38.43 55.20
CA ASP A 979 -81.40 37.55 54.08
C ASP A 979 -79.92 37.75 53.69
N LEU A 980 -79.44 39.00 53.59
CA LEU A 980 -78.02 39.32 53.38
C LEU A 980 -77.16 38.83 54.56
N ALA A 981 -77.64 38.96 55.80
CA ALA A 981 -76.98 38.40 56.97
C ALA A 981 -76.93 36.87 56.90
N GLY A 982 -77.98 36.21 56.43
CA GLY A 982 -77.97 34.75 56.17
C GLY A 982 -77.00 34.35 55.06
N ALA A 983 -76.86 35.16 54.00
CA ALA A 983 -75.89 34.95 52.94
C ALA A 983 -74.44 35.14 53.45
N VAL A 984 -74.19 36.15 54.28
CA VAL A 984 -72.88 36.41 54.90
C VAL A 984 -72.52 35.35 55.96
N ASP A 985 -73.44 34.95 56.83
CA ASP A 985 -73.23 33.84 57.80
C ASP A 985 -73.04 32.48 57.10
N SER A 986 -73.39 32.37 55.81
CA SER A 986 -73.09 31.17 55.02
C SER A 986 -71.65 31.16 54.47
N LEU A 987 -70.99 32.33 54.36
CA LEU A 987 -69.62 32.42 53.84
C LEU A 987 -68.68 31.54 54.69
N PRO A 988 -67.60 30.99 54.09
CA PRO A 988 -66.74 30.09 54.83
C PRO A 988 -66.13 30.78 56.05
N ASP A 989 -66.31 30.17 57.23
CA ASP A 989 -65.63 30.58 58.46
C ASP A 989 -64.10 30.57 58.26
N ASP A 990 -63.36 31.26 59.14
CA ASP A 990 -61.88 31.28 59.18
C ASP A 990 -61.25 29.88 59.06
N SER A 991 -61.94 28.81 59.49
CA SER A 991 -61.49 27.42 59.33
C SER A 991 -61.30 26.97 57.88
N ALA A 992 -62.05 27.50 56.91
CA ALA A 992 -61.86 27.17 55.50
C ALA A 992 -60.65 27.93 54.92
N ILE A 993 -60.38 29.13 55.44
CA ILE A 993 -59.14 29.86 55.16
C ILE A 993 -57.96 29.13 55.82
N GLU A 994 -58.10 28.60 57.04
CA GLU A 994 -57.09 27.73 57.68
C GLU A 994 -56.87 26.42 56.91
N THR A 995 -57.90 25.85 56.28
CA THR A 995 -57.72 24.69 55.39
C THR A 995 -56.95 25.09 54.13
N LEU A 996 -57.33 26.18 53.45
CA LEU A 996 -56.59 26.67 52.28
C LEU A 996 -55.15 27.07 52.62
N ASP A 997 -54.91 27.65 53.80
CA ASP A 997 -53.61 28.00 54.38
C ASP A 997 -52.85 26.75 54.91
N SER A 998 -53.53 25.61 55.10
CA SER A 998 -52.92 24.31 55.32
C SER A 998 -52.55 23.66 53.98
N ASP A 999 -53.41 23.73 52.98
CA ASP A 999 -53.19 23.17 51.65
C ASP A 999 -52.06 23.92 50.94
N VAL A 1000 -52.01 25.26 51.06
CA VAL A 1000 -50.88 26.09 50.62
C VAL A 1000 -49.58 25.76 51.37
N ARG A 1001 -49.64 25.33 52.64
CA ARG A 1001 -48.45 24.83 53.36
C ARG A 1001 -48.04 23.42 52.94
N THR A 1002 -48.99 22.58 52.56
CA THR A 1002 -48.69 21.27 51.96
C THR A 1002 -48.02 21.49 50.61
N LEU A 1003 -48.56 22.36 49.77
CA LEU A 1003 -47.98 22.74 48.48
C LEU A 1003 -46.59 23.40 48.62
N ASP A 1004 -46.41 24.28 49.61
CA ASP A 1004 -45.09 24.86 49.98
C ASP A 1004 -44.11 23.77 50.45
N GLY A 1005 -44.61 22.72 51.11
CA GLY A 1005 -43.84 21.53 51.47
C GLY A 1005 -43.49 20.65 50.27
N GLU A 1006 -44.43 20.41 49.35
CA GLU A 1006 -44.23 19.66 48.10
C GLU A 1006 -43.27 20.40 47.16
N VAL A 1007 -43.38 21.72 47.05
CA VAL A 1007 -42.42 22.58 46.35
C VAL A 1007 -41.05 22.61 47.05
N GLN A 1008 -40.99 22.46 48.37
CA GLN A 1008 -39.72 22.29 49.10
C GLN A 1008 -39.09 20.91 48.87
N THR A 1009 -39.89 19.84 48.75
CA THR A 1009 -39.43 18.51 48.35
C THR A 1009 -38.91 18.54 46.92
N LEU A 1010 -39.72 19.02 45.96
CA LEU A 1010 -39.31 19.14 44.56
C LEU A 1010 -38.08 20.03 44.37
N ARG A 1011 -37.94 21.08 45.19
CA ARG A 1011 -36.70 21.88 45.25
C ARG A 1011 -35.51 21.10 45.80
N GLY A 1012 -35.74 20.17 46.73
CA GLY A 1012 -34.74 19.24 47.23
C GLY A 1012 -34.36 18.18 46.20
N ASP A 1013 -35.32 17.68 45.42
CA ASP A 1013 -35.09 16.70 44.36
C ASP A 1013 -34.34 17.36 43.18
N VAL A 1014 -34.74 18.58 42.78
CA VAL A 1014 -33.99 19.41 41.83
C VAL A 1014 -32.61 19.76 42.35
N GLN A 1015 -32.44 19.99 43.66
CA GLN A 1015 -31.13 20.25 44.25
C GLN A 1015 -30.28 18.98 44.37
N ALA A 1016 -30.88 17.80 44.50
CA ALA A 1016 -30.16 16.54 44.41
C ALA A 1016 -29.67 16.29 42.98
N ALA A 1017 -30.48 16.62 41.96
CA ALA A 1017 -30.04 16.61 40.57
C ALA A 1017 -28.94 17.66 40.28
N ASP A 1018 -29.01 18.84 40.91
CA ASP A 1018 -27.96 19.88 40.89
C ASP A 1018 -26.66 19.34 41.55
N ASP A 1019 -26.76 18.67 42.71
CA ASP A 1019 -25.63 18.01 43.40
C ASP A 1019 -25.06 16.82 42.59
N ASP A 1020 -25.90 16.07 41.85
CA ASP A 1020 -25.49 14.97 40.97
C ASP A 1020 -24.82 15.51 39.68
N ILE A 1021 -25.26 16.65 39.16
CA ILE A 1021 -24.60 17.38 38.06
C ILE A 1021 -23.26 17.96 38.53
N ASP A 1022 -23.18 18.58 39.71
CA ASP A 1022 -21.91 19.03 40.32
C ASP A 1022 -20.92 17.84 40.49
N SER A 1023 -21.43 16.65 40.82
CA SER A 1023 -20.65 15.40 40.91
C SER A 1023 -20.18 14.91 39.52
N MET A 1024 -20.99 15.07 38.48
CA MET A 1024 -20.56 14.84 37.09
C MET A 1024 -19.50 15.86 36.64
N ASP A 1025 -19.64 17.14 36.99
CA ASP A 1025 -18.64 18.18 36.74
C ASP A 1025 -17.31 17.90 37.47
N GLU A 1026 -17.33 17.39 38.72
CA GLU A 1026 -16.11 16.93 39.41
C GLU A 1026 -15.48 15.72 38.70
N ARG A 1027 -16.26 14.78 38.15
CA ARG A 1027 -15.74 13.67 37.34
C ARG A 1027 -15.14 14.13 36.02
N VAL A 1028 -15.82 15.02 35.28
CA VAL A 1028 -15.29 15.64 34.05
C VAL A 1028 -14.03 16.45 34.33
N THR A 1029 -13.98 17.18 35.46
CA THR A 1029 -12.76 17.88 35.91
C THR A 1029 -11.63 16.90 36.21
N THR A 1030 -11.93 15.73 36.79
CA THR A 1030 -10.94 14.68 37.04
C THR A 1030 -10.41 14.13 35.72
N VAL A 1031 -11.27 13.78 34.77
CA VAL A 1031 -10.89 13.34 33.42
C VAL A 1031 -10.04 14.39 32.68
N ALA A 1032 -10.31 15.68 32.87
CA ALA A 1032 -9.48 16.75 32.31
C ALA A 1032 -8.10 16.91 33.01
N GLU A 1033 -8.01 16.68 34.34
CA GLU A 1033 -6.71 16.62 35.05
C GLU A 1033 -5.89 15.39 34.61
N GLN A 1034 -6.57 14.29 34.30
CA GLN A 1034 -6.02 13.02 33.80
C GLN A 1034 -5.44 13.15 32.38
N LEU A 1035 -6.20 13.70 31.43
CA LEU A 1035 -5.73 14.05 30.09
C LEU A 1035 -4.51 14.99 30.12
N SER A 1036 -4.50 15.98 31.01
CA SER A 1036 -3.34 16.87 31.19
C SER A 1036 -2.12 16.17 31.84
N GLY A 1037 -2.33 15.04 32.51
CA GLY A 1037 -1.27 14.12 32.93
C GLY A 1037 -0.66 13.37 31.75
N LEU A 1038 -1.50 12.86 30.84
CA LEU A 1038 -1.11 12.22 29.58
C LEU A 1038 -0.31 13.17 28.67
N GLU A 1039 -0.75 14.41 28.48
CA GLU A 1039 0.00 15.44 27.73
C GLU A 1039 1.44 15.64 28.27
N GLN A 1040 1.61 15.68 29.60
CA GLN A 1040 2.93 15.82 30.24
C GLN A 1040 3.80 14.56 30.11
N GLN A 1041 3.20 13.38 29.92
CA GLN A 1041 3.94 12.16 29.61
C GLN A 1041 4.44 12.15 28.17
N ILE A 1042 3.62 12.62 27.22
CA ILE A 1042 4.03 12.81 25.81
C ILE A 1042 5.18 13.81 25.72
N GLU A 1043 5.07 14.99 26.35
CA GLU A 1043 6.16 16.00 26.37
C GLU A 1043 7.45 15.42 27.00
N ALA A 1044 7.33 14.52 28.00
CA ALA A 1044 8.48 13.84 28.60
C ALA A 1044 9.08 12.71 27.74
N ILE A 1045 8.33 12.15 26.79
CA ILE A 1045 8.81 11.19 25.79
C ILE A 1045 9.52 11.94 24.66
N GLU A 1046 8.96 13.04 24.16
CA GLU A 1046 9.61 13.92 23.16
C GLU A 1046 11.00 14.39 23.63
N ASN A 1047 11.10 14.93 24.85
CA ASN A 1047 12.39 15.36 25.42
C ASN A 1047 13.40 14.19 25.58
N ARG A 1048 12.94 12.93 25.62
CA ARG A 1048 13.83 11.74 25.63
C ARG A 1048 14.27 11.32 24.23
N VAL A 1049 13.51 11.66 23.20
CA VAL A 1049 13.90 11.49 21.79
C VAL A 1049 14.95 12.56 21.44
N ASP A 1050 14.73 13.82 21.83
CA ASP A 1050 15.74 14.90 21.72
C ASP A 1050 17.09 14.49 22.36
N ASP A 1051 17.07 13.95 23.60
CA ASP A 1051 18.27 13.47 24.32
C ASP A 1051 18.98 12.28 23.60
N VAL A 1052 18.29 11.56 22.71
CA VAL A 1052 18.87 10.48 21.87
C VAL A 1052 19.48 11.04 20.58
N GLU A 1053 18.85 12.01 19.92
CA GLU A 1053 19.43 12.74 18.78
C GLU A 1053 20.72 13.50 19.17
N ASP A 1054 20.72 14.23 20.29
CA ASP A 1054 21.92 14.89 20.88
C ASP A 1054 23.04 13.86 21.23
N GLY A 1055 22.67 12.59 21.38
CA GLY A 1055 23.59 11.45 21.54
C GLY A 1055 24.24 11.01 20.22
N ALA A 1056 23.47 11.01 19.13
CA ALA A 1056 23.95 10.68 17.78
C ALA A 1056 24.90 11.76 17.23
N GLU A 1057 24.64 13.06 17.50
CA GLU A 1057 25.51 14.17 17.06
C GLU A 1057 26.96 14.05 17.61
N GLN A 1058 27.18 13.32 18.72
CA GLN A 1058 28.51 13.04 19.26
C GLN A 1058 29.31 11.96 18.48
N ALA A 1059 28.69 11.25 17.53
CA ALA A 1059 29.37 10.30 16.66
C ALA A 1059 30.20 10.98 15.55
N GLU A 1060 29.80 12.18 15.09
CA GLU A 1060 30.53 12.95 14.06
C GLU A 1060 32.01 13.22 14.43
N GLU A 1061 32.34 13.32 15.73
CA GLU A 1061 33.72 13.58 16.18
C GLU A 1061 34.67 12.40 15.91
N LEU A 1062 34.14 11.20 15.56
CA LEU A 1062 34.92 10.04 15.13
C LEU A 1062 35.18 10.00 13.62
N GLU A 1063 34.28 10.53 12.79
CA GLU A 1063 34.42 10.48 11.34
C GLU A 1063 35.60 11.34 10.83
N ALA A 1064 35.84 12.46 11.52
CA ALA A 1064 37.02 13.31 11.33
C ALA A 1064 38.37 12.58 11.54
N ILE A 1065 38.38 11.42 12.22
CA ILE A 1065 39.58 10.58 12.42
C ILE A 1065 39.76 9.58 11.27
N ARG A 1066 38.70 9.20 10.56
CA ARG A 1066 38.72 8.24 9.45
C ARG A 1066 39.28 8.87 8.17
N ALA A 1067 38.85 10.08 7.84
CA ALA A 1067 39.32 10.83 6.67
C ALA A 1067 40.85 11.08 6.65
N ASP A 1068 41.47 11.25 7.82
CA ASP A 1068 42.93 11.42 7.96
C ASP A 1068 43.71 10.11 7.74
N LEU A 1069 43.05 8.94 7.78
CA LEU A 1069 43.66 7.62 7.63
C LEU A 1069 43.69 7.16 6.16
N GLU A 1070 42.63 7.40 5.39
CA GLU A 1070 42.51 6.94 3.99
C GLU A 1070 43.45 7.67 3.04
N ALA A 1071 43.70 8.97 3.30
CA ALA A 1071 44.71 9.75 2.60
C ALA A 1071 46.14 9.15 2.68
N VAL A 1072 46.39 8.22 3.61
CA VAL A 1072 47.66 7.49 3.75
C VAL A 1072 47.69 6.20 2.92
N ARG A 1073 46.54 5.62 2.57
CA ARG A 1073 46.44 4.28 1.93
C ARG A 1073 46.65 4.33 0.40
N ALA A 1074 46.33 5.45 -0.25
CA ALA A 1074 46.35 5.60 -1.71
C ALA A 1074 47.75 5.73 -2.37
N ASP A 1075 48.84 5.95 -1.61
CA ASP A 1075 50.19 6.24 -2.17
C ASP A 1075 51.11 4.99 -2.31
N ALA A 1076 50.61 3.77 -2.03
CA ALA A 1076 51.48 2.64 -1.65
C ALA A 1076 51.54 1.40 -2.57
N THR A 1077 50.79 1.31 -3.68
CA THR A 1077 50.79 0.12 -4.57
C THR A 1077 51.87 0.16 -5.67
N ALA A 1078 53.14 0.18 -5.25
CA ALA A 1078 54.29 0.02 -6.16
C ALA A 1078 55.47 -0.75 -5.51
N GLU A 1079 55.52 -2.07 -5.75
CA GLU A 1079 56.67 -2.93 -5.42
C GLU A 1079 57.72 -2.95 -6.58
N PRO A 1080 59.00 -3.36 -6.37
CA PRO A 1080 59.52 -4.09 -5.21
C PRO A 1080 60.84 -3.57 -4.59
N SER A 1081 61.14 -3.98 -3.34
CA SER A 1081 62.41 -4.64 -2.91
C SER A 1081 62.79 -4.44 -1.43
N LEU A 1082 62.93 -5.56 -0.70
CA LEU A 1082 63.65 -5.68 0.59
C LEU A 1082 65.14 -5.26 0.44
N PRO A 1083 65.87 -4.77 1.50
CA PRO A 1083 65.78 -5.30 2.87
C PRO A 1083 66.19 -4.39 4.09
N GLN A 1084 66.07 -4.97 5.30
CA GLN A 1084 66.76 -4.67 6.60
C GLN A 1084 66.17 -3.62 7.59
N ALA A 1085 65.57 -4.16 8.67
CA ALA A 1085 65.78 -3.90 10.11
C ALA A 1085 66.07 -2.47 10.66
N VAL A 1086 65.39 -2.07 11.76
CA VAL A 1086 65.97 -1.58 13.07
C VAL A 1086 64.93 -0.94 14.03
N VAL A 1087 64.71 -1.58 15.21
CA VAL A 1087 64.69 -1.03 16.59
C VAL A 1087 63.71 0.11 17.05
N ALA A 1088 62.76 -0.30 17.91
CA ALA A 1088 62.33 0.27 19.23
C ALA A 1088 61.36 1.46 19.44
N GLY A 1089 60.40 1.23 20.35
CA GLY A 1089 59.87 2.16 21.38
C GLY A 1089 58.43 2.65 21.17
N GLY A 1090 57.53 2.73 22.16
CA GLY A 1090 57.55 2.18 23.53
C GLY A 1090 56.77 3.00 24.59
N GLY A 1091 55.80 2.37 25.28
CA GLY A 1091 55.17 2.82 26.55
C GLY A 1091 53.92 3.73 26.42
N GLY A 1092 52.96 3.74 27.36
CA GLY A 1092 52.78 2.84 28.52
C GLY A 1092 51.84 3.36 29.63
N ALA A 1093 51.12 2.42 30.27
CA ALA A 1093 50.56 2.39 31.65
C ALA A 1093 49.95 3.65 32.34
N GLY A 1094 48.72 3.51 32.86
CA GLY A 1094 48.13 4.44 33.84
C GLY A 1094 47.05 3.82 34.74
N VAL A 1095 47.41 3.39 35.96
CA VAL A 1095 46.48 2.92 37.02
C VAL A 1095 46.44 3.93 38.17
N VAL A 1096 45.26 4.33 38.68
CA VAL A 1096 45.02 4.77 40.09
C VAL A 1096 43.56 4.52 40.51
N ALA A 1097 43.35 4.09 41.77
CA ALA A 1097 42.05 3.76 42.39
C ALA A 1097 41.43 4.90 43.26
N GLY A 1098 40.15 4.81 43.66
CA GLY A 1098 39.40 5.95 44.24
C GLY A 1098 38.35 5.79 45.39
N SER A 1099 37.99 4.59 45.87
CA SER A 1099 37.42 4.29 47.23
C SER A 1099 36.31 5.15 47.93
N VAL A 1100 35.18 4.49 48.27
CA VAL A 1100 34.48 4.44 49.60
C VAL A 1100 33.61 5.62 50.13
N ALA A 1101 32.29 5.34 50.33
CA ALA A 1101 31.45 5.50 51.56
C ALA A 1101 29.94 5.59 51.18
N ALA A 1102 29.00 4.73 51.57
CA ALA A 1102 28.54 4.24 52.88
C ALA A 1102 27.65 5.21 53.70
N LEU A 1103 26.35 4.89 53.82
CA LEU A 1103 25.36 5.15 54.92
C LEU A 1103 23.96 4.77 54.38
N ALA A 1104 23.24 3.70 54.73
CA ALA A 1104 22.94 2.99 55.98
C ALA A 1104 21.65 3.44 56.71
N GLY A 1105 20.67 2.54 56.71
CA GLY A 1105 19.64 2.37 57.74
C GLY A 1105 18.20 2.60 57.26
N ASP A 1106 17.17 1.84 57.64
CA ASP A 1106 16.97 0.58 58.38
C ASP A 1106 15.54 0.62 58.98
N VAL A 1107 14.95 -0.56 59.19
CA VAL A 1107 13.80 -0.92 60.08
C VAL A 1107 12.42 -1.03 59.37
N VAL A 1108 11.92 -2.19 58.92
CA VAL A 1108 11.80 -3.59 59.45
C VAL A 1108 10.53 -3.86 60.28
N ILE A 1109 9.98 -5.08 60.06
CA ILE A 1109 9.07 -5.95 60.86
C ILE A 1109 7.69 -6.13 60.19
N GLY A 1110 7.26 -7.32 59.75
CA GLY A 1110 7.83 -8.69 59.75
C GLY A 1110 6.74 -9.70 59.30
N GLY A 1111 6.92 -11.02 59.19
CA GLY A 1111 8.07 -11.91 59.44
C GLY A 1111 7.66 -13.27 60.05
N SER A 1112 7.98 -14.39 59.38
CA SER A 1112 7.99 -15.79 59.88
C SER A 1112 8.55 -16.73 58.78
N ALA A 1113 9.38 -17.75 59.00
CA ALA A 1113 10.17 -18.16 60.17
C ALA A 1113 11.28 -19.21 59.85
N ALA A 1114 12.45 -19.09 60.50
CA ALA A 1114 13.38 -20.18 60.93
C ALA A 1114 14.13 -21.05 59.88
N LEU A 1115 15.37 -21.56 60.10
CA LEU A 1115 16.54 -21.23 60.96
C LEU A 1115 17.71 -22.19 60.62
N VAL A 1116 18.92 -21.68 60.29
CA VAL A 1116 20.29 -22.23 60.54
C VAL A 1116 20.56 -23.75 60.27
N GLY A 1117 21.59 -24.20 59.51
CA GLY A 1117 22.77 -23.57 58.90
C GLY A 1117 24.00 -24.53 58.94
N LEU A 1118 25.22 -24.03 58.62
CA LEU A 1118 26.56 -24.60 58.93
C LEU A 1118 27.26 -25.60 57.92
N VAL A 1119 28.34 -25.10 57.27
CA VAL A 1119 29.73 -25.67 57.27
C VAL A 1119 30.22 -26.78 56.29
N LEU A 1120 31.30 -26.42 55.55
CA LEU A 1120 32.54 -27.15 55.13
C LEU A 1120 32.53 -28.54 54.43
N LEU A 1121 33.35 -28.59 53.35
CA LEU A 1121 34.28 -29.67 52.94
C LEU A 1121 33.81 -31.15 52.87
N GLY A 1122 33.52 -31.59 51.64
CA GLY A 1122 34.22 -32.69 50.96
C GLY A 1122 34.09 -34.15 51.44
N VAL A 1123 34.83 -35.05 50.75
CA VAL A 1123 34.94 -36.53 50.88
C VAL A 1123 33.85 -37.30 50.09
N THR A 1124 34.08 -37.76 48.86
CA THR A 1124 34.92 -38.89 48.36
C THR A 1124 34.59 -40.30 48.90
N VAL A 1125 33.96 -41.13 48.05
CA VAL A 1125 34.02 -42.61 47.97
C VAL A 1125 33.72 -42.93 46.49
N VAL A 1126 34.58 -43.41 45.59
CA VAL A 1126 35.60 -44.49 45.60
C VAL A 1126 35.00 -45.90 45.71
N LEU A 1127 34.99 -46.60 44.57
CA LEU A 1127 34.70 -48.03 44.30
C LEU A 1127 33.25 -48.42 43.94
N ALA A 1128 33.15 -48.92 42.71
CA ALA A 1128 32.27 -50.00 42.24
C ALA A 1128 30.77 -49.72 42.17
N ARG A 1129 30.36 -49.14 41.04
CA ARG A 1129 29.91 -50.00 39.93
C ARG A 1129 30.43 -49.48 38.61
#